data_AF-A0AA88YIL2-F1
#
_entry.id   AF-A0AA88YIL2-F1
#
_cell.length_a   1.000
_cell.length_b   1.000
_cell.length_c   1.000
_cell.angle_alpha   90.00
_cell.angle_beta   90.00
_cell.angle_gamma   90.00
#
_symmetry.space_group_name_H-M   'P 1'
#
loop_
_entity.id
_entity.type
_entity.pdbx_description
1 polymer ?
#
loop_
_entity_poly.entity_id
_entity_poly.type
_entity_poly.pdbx_seq_one_letter_code
_entity_poly.pdbx_strand_id
1 'polypeptide(L)'
;MLLKIGYWNVHGLSDSKLEDHCEFFNNVHRQFDVVCFSETMNDSTRNLPGFQSCFVLNAKRHKKRGRKSGGLLVFAKSEISKNITKTKETEYSLWLKIDNLKLFDGTLQKPLFLCFTYIQPSKSKDLSEEIFLELKSDIERYQKLGETLICGDFNARTGKLKDYIDHDDIGESFVDCPLPTVYLPDTCAPREQLDKTCNSHGILLTDMCKTLNLRILNGRFLGDSQGYYTFSNQNGSSTVDYMLASNNIYNSILYFNVLPPNEISDHCIITTGIQTHMDRQNSIHTVYENVHKLKGRFEWSDNCKEAYLIAMSDDESVSKILELDSLLKDPTQMDVNMLSDKLNNIYIKAAYKTVQFRKVHHRKKKIKSKPWITHDINRLRKEVRSLGKKLHDEPNNCFTLASYCKAKREFNKLRKKLRKDYYEAITGQINNLDSKSANEFWKLINKHKSSSTNTDVNPTEGMKLFVDHYKSLLNDKEVSPNNADELLPLNIDNNKPLDFPFTHKETKEAIKELKCNKSAGIDLVINEFIKASCNILTPTLTNLFNKILSTGEIPKEWNLAFIKSLYKSGNPDDPGNYRGEEDIQNDVTKDEGEDIENFDWHIEQHPFQEVAISLDAPKYGFANQRSGVFNILKDEVYEVVDIKDPDSVPACKRRQLRLEAENAKFDPEYYLGDFYEDSAIKEVMKYEPQWSTKATGSLNGFNSLFKNFLITDIEFTEEENETMRNLPRKEYNDSETALYLGLVDILCAYAYNVRTTEGENNVESAWTVCKLSSTLSWLESFEDLEAVASSFMRRSLCYPLYRNWNLSMKVLQDTAHLLCRGKQTILRILLEIHSLFSESYPRYILNDLYVKDYSVWIQTTR
;
A
#
# COMPACT_ATOMS: atom_id res chain seq x y z
N MET A 1 -1.78 0.33 -23.52
CA MET A 1 -0.87 -0.36 -22.59
C MET A 1 0.11 -1.20 -23.40
N LEU A 2 1.30 -1.48 -22.87
CA LEU A 2 2.32 -2.31 -23.51
C LEU A 2 2.46 -3.61 -22.70
N LEU A 3 2.02 -4.73 -23.25
CA LEU A 3 2.15 -6.05 -22.62
C LEU A 3 3.52 -6.64 -22.93
N LYS A 4 4.37 -6.82 -21.91
CA LYS A 4 5.73 -7.36 -22.05
C LYS A 4 5.80 -8.83 -21.70
N ILE A 5 6.13 -9.66 -22.68
CA ILE A 5 6.22 -11.11 -22.54
C ILE A 5 7.69 -11.54 -22.66
N GLY A 6 8.13 -12.43 -21.78
CA GLY A 6 9.48 -13.00 -21.78
C GLY A 6 9.49 -14.52 -21.75
N TYR A 7 10.51 -15.12 -22.36
CA TYR A 7 10.80 -16.55 -22.24
C TYR A 7 12.29 -16.76 -22.00
N TRP A 8 12.62 -17.69 -21.10
CA TRP A 8 14.00 -18.02 -20.78
C TRP A 8 14.18 -19.48 -20.39
N ASN A 9 14.98 -20.23 -21.16
CA ASN A 9 15.50 -21.49 -20.68
C ASN A 9 16.54 -21.23 -19.59
N VAL A 10 16.19 -21.59 -18.34
CA VAL A 10 17.04 -21.35 -17.19
C VAL A 10 18.02 -22.48 -16.92
N HIS A 11 17.97 -23.60 -17.63
CA HIS A 11 18.84 -24.76 -17.44
C HIS A 11 19.01 -25.16 -15.97
N GLY A 12 17.89 -25.56 -15.36
CA GLY A 12 17.75 -25.95 -13.95
C GLY A 12 17.58 -24.76 -13.01
N LEU A 13 16.48 -24.75 -12.25
CA LEU A 13 16.15 -23.71 -11.27
C LEU A 13 16.20 -24.26 -9.83
N SER A 14 17.40 -24.46 -9.31
CA SER A 14 17.59 -24.87 -7.90
C SER A 14 17.47 -23.68 -6.95
N ASP A 15 17.18 -23.95 -5.67
CA ASP A 15 17.10 -22.90 -4.64
C ASP A 15 18.44 -22.18 -4.46
N SER A 16 19.54 -22.94 -4.57
CA SER A 16 20.89 -22.36 -4.63
C SER A 16 21.09 -21.40 -5.78
N LYS A 17 20.45 -21.63 -6.94
CA LYS A 17 20.55 -20.75 -8.11
C LYS A 17 19.76 -19.46 -7.91
N LEU A 18 18.57 -19.55 -7.31
CA LEU A 18 17.79 -18.37 -6.91
C LEU A 18 18.54 -17.53 -5.87
N GLU A 19 19.11 -18.17 -4.85
CA GLU A 19 19.85 -17.46 -3.79
C GLU A 19 21.10 -16.77 -4.31
N ASP A 20 21.87 -17.45 -5.17
CA ASP A 20 23.12 -16.92 -5.71
C ASP A 20 22.90 -15.72 -6.65
N HIS A 21 21.72 -15.66 -7.27
CA HIS A 21 21.32 -14.65 -8.25
C HIS A 21 20.05 -13.90 -7.83
N CYS A 22 19.84 -13.73 -6.52
CA CYS A 22 18.61 -13.13 -5.98
C CYS A 22 18.36 -11.71 -6.49
N GLU A 23 19.43 -10.92 -6.72
CA GLU A 23 19.32 -9.59 -7.30
C GLU A 23 18.68 -9.63 -8.70
N PHE A 24 18.98 -10.63 -9.52
CA PHE A 24 18.33 -10.78 -10.82
C PHE A 24 16.87 -11.18 -10.64
N PHE A 25 16.61 -12.29 -9.93
CA PHE A 25 15.28 -12.87 -9.81
C PHE A 25 14.27 -11.96 -9.10
N ASN A 26 14.70 -11.16 -8.12
CA ASN A 26 13.85 -10.19 -7.42
C ASN A 26 13.46 -9.00 -8.31
N ASN A 27 14.16 -8.75 -9.42
CA ASN A 27 13.92 -7.61 -10.31
C ASN A 27 13.26 -8.02 -11.65
N VAL A 28 12.87 -9.29 -11.82
CA VAL A 28 12.29 -9.80 -13.08
C VAL A 28 10.94 -9.13 -13.40
N HIS A 29 10.11 -8.87 -12.39
CA HIS A 29 8.83 -8.19 -12.55
C HIS A 29 8.97 -6.76 -13.13
N ARG A 30 10.11 -6.09 -12.92
CA ARG A 30 10.36 -4.76 -13.50
C ARG A 30 10.52 -4.81 -15.03
N GLN A 31 10.84 -5.97 -15.59
CA GLN A 31 11.11 -6.15 -17.01
C GLN A 31 9.95 -6.79 -17.77
N PHE A 32 9.19 -7.68 -17.13
CA PHE A 32 8.16 -8.48 -17.80
C PHE A 32 6.87 -8.49 -17.02
N ASP A 33 5.75 -8.49 -17.74
CA ASP A 33 4.41 -8.66 -17.17
C ASP A 33 4.03 -10.14 -17.11
N VAL A 34 4.45 -10.91 -18.12
CA VAL A 34 4.38 -12.37 -18.15
C VAL A 34 5.75 -12.92 -18.54
N VAL A 35 6.29 -13.86 -17.76
CA VAL A 35 7.58 -14.49 -18.06
C VAL A 35 7.53 -16.00 -17.82
N CYS A 36 8.08 -16.76 -18.76
CA CYS A 36 8.22 -18.21 -18.61
C CYS A 36 9.69 -18.61 -18.41
N PHE A 37 9.94 -19.41 -17.39
CA PHE A 37 11.20 -20.12 -17.18
C PHE A 37 11.03 -21.58 -17.58
N SER A 38 11.86 -22.06 -18.48
CA SER A 38 11.85 -23.45 -18.96
C SER A 38 13.09 -24.23 -18.53
N GLU A 39 13.00 -25.56 -18.67
CA GLU A 39 13.99 -26.51 -18.16
C GLU A 39 14.25 -26.31 -16.65
N THR A 40 13.20 -26.05 -15.88
CA THR A 40 13.31 -25.75 -14.44
C THR A 40 13.78 -26.95 -13.62
N MET A 41 13.59 -28.17 -14.14
CA MET A 41 13.92 -29.45 -13.49
C MET A 41 13.25 -29.63 -12.12
N ASN A 42 12.12 -28.96 -11.89
CA ASN A 42 11.39 -28.98 -10.63
C ASN A 42 9.87 -29.23 -10.85
N ASP A 43 9.18 -29.62 -9.78
CA ASP A 43 7.79 -30.10 -9.78
C ASP A 43 6.90 -29.29 -8.82
N SER A 44 7.41 -28.17 -8.29
CA SER A 44 6.69 -27.36 -7.33
C SER A 44 6.49 -25.94 -7.82
N THR A 45 5.33 -25.38 -7.43
CA THR A 45 5.08 -23.94 -7.48
C THR A 45 6.19 -23.21 -6.73
N ARG A 46 6.60 -22.08 -7.29
CA ARG A 46 7.56 -21.18 -6.67
C ARG A 46 6.98 -19.78 -6.63
N ASN A 47 7.34 -19.03 -5.61
CA ASN A 47 7.02 -17.61 -5.50
C ASN A 47 8.23 -16.80 -5.98
N LEU A 48 7.99 -15.84 -6.86
CA LEU A 48 8.97 -14.84 -7.26
C LEU A 48 8.44 -13.46 -6.87
N PRO A 49 9.26 -12.60 -6.23
CA PRO A 49 8.82 -11.27 -5.83
C PRO A 49 8.28 -10.44 -7.01
N GLY A 50 7.11 -9.81 -6.81
CA GLY A 50 6.42 -9.01 -7.82
C GLY A 50 5.51 -9.80 -8.77
N PHE A 51 5.37 -11.12 -8.59
CA PHE A 51 4.42 -11.95 -9.35
C PHE A 51 3.40 -12.60 -8.41
N GLN A 52 2.11 -12.50 -8.75
CA GLN A 52 1.02 -13.02 -7.91
C GLN A 52 0.60 -14.44 -8.33
N SER A 53 0.77 -14.79 -9.60
CA SER A 53 0.36 -16.09 -10.13
C SER A 53 1.54 -16.83 -10.74
N CYS A 54 1.61 -18.13 -10.45
CA CYS A 54 2.61 -19.06 -10.95
C CYS A 54 1.90 -20.28 -11.55
N PHE A 55 1.99 -20.44 -12.87
CA PHE A 55 1.47 -21.61 -13.58
C PHE A 55 2.60 -22.61 -13.84
N VAL A 56 2.35 -23.87 -13.55
CA VAL A 56 3.38 -24.92 -13.55
C VAL A 56 3.05 -26.01 -14.57
N LEU A 57 4.07 -26.41 -15.33
CA LEU A 57 4.18 -27.70 -15.99
C LEU A 57 5.34 -28.46 -15.32
N ASN A 58 5.06 -29.62 -14.72
CA ASN A 58 6.05 -30.32 -13.89
C ASN A 58 7.15 -31.00 -14.72
N ALA A 59 8.39 -30.99 -14.22
CA ALA A 59 9.47 -31.75 -14.83
C ALA A 59 9.25 -33.27 -14.69
N LYS A 60 9.53 -34.04 -15.74
CA LYS A 60 9.33 -35.50 -15.73
C LYS A 60 10.63 -36.26 -15.50
N ARG A 61 10.53 -37.43 -14.86
CA ARG A 61 11.65 -38.36 -14.67
C ARG A 61 11.54 -39.53 -15.64
N HIS A 62 12.30 -39.50 -16.73
CA HIS A 62 12.24 -40.57 -17.74
C HIS A 62 13.06 -41.83 -17.38
N LYS A 63 13.94 -41.78 -16.37
CA LYS A 63 14.79 -42.91 -15.94
C LYS A 63 14.71 -43.13 -14.43
N LYS A 64 14.76 -44.40 -13.98
CA LYS A 64 14.80 -44.77 -12.53
C LYS A 64 15.96 -44.10 -11.78
N ARG A 65 17.10 -43.87 -12.46
CA ARG A 65 18.25 -43.10 -11.98
C ARG A 65 18.50 -41.91 -12.92
N GLY A 66 18.67 -40.71 -12.37
CA GLY A 66 18.88 -39.46 -13.13
C GLY A 66 18.09 -38.27 -12.58
N ARG A 67 18.42 -37.06 -13.04
CA ARG A 67 17.65 -35.84 -12.76
C ARG A 67 16.34 -35.82 -13.55
N LYS A 68 15.36 -35.05 -13.10
CA LYS A 68 14.17 -34.74 -13.89
C LYS A 68 14.56 -33.81 -15.04
N SER A 69 13.84 -33.88 -16.15
CA SER A 69 14.06 -33.03 -17.33
C SER A 69 12.78 -32.31 -17.72
N GLY A 70 12.94 -31.14 -18.33
CA GLY A 70 11.83 -30.25 -18.68
C GLY A 70 11.35 -29.42 -17.48
N GLY A 71 10.06 -29.14 -17.46
CA GLY A 71 9.40 -28.26 -16.50
C GLY A 71 9.32 -26.82 -16.99
N LEU A 72 8.14 -26.21 -16.86
CA LEU A 72 7.88 -24.80 -17.17
C LEU A 72 7.27 -24.12 -15.94
N LEU A 73 7.76 -22.92 -15.63
CA LEU A 73 7.17 -22.03 -14.63
C LEU A 73 6.82 -20.71 -15.32
N VAL A 74 5.55 -20.37 -15.37
CA VAL A 74 5.07 -19.10 -15.95
C VAL A 74 4.59 -18.19 -14.83
N PHE A 75 5.18 -17.00 -14.76
CA PHE A 75 4.86 -15.99 -13.77
C PHE A 75 4.11 -14.84 -14.44
N ALA A 76 3.04 -14.37 -13.79
CA ALA A 76 2.24 -13.24 -14.25
C ALA A 76 2.04 -12.23 -13.11
N LYS A 77 2.18 -10.94 -13.44
CA LYS A 77 1.95 -9.86 -12.49
C LYS A 77 0.48 -9.76 -12.07
N SER A 78 0.24 -9.13 -10.93
CA SER A 78 -1.09 -8.95 -10.34
C SER A 78 -2.09 -8.22 -11.23
N GLU A 79 -1.67 -7.26 -12.07
CA GLU A 79 -2.61 -6.49 -12.88
C GLU A 79 -3.22 -7.32 -14.02
N ILE A 80 -2.47 -8.29 -14.53
CA ILE A 80 -2.89 -9.12 -15.67
C ILE A 80 -3.31 -10.51 -15.21
N SER A 81 -2.82 -11.01 -14.08
CA SER A 81 -3.07 -12.37 -13.58
C SER A 81 -4.56 -12.72 -13.48
N LYS A 82 -5.41 -11.76 -13.07
CA LYS A 82 -6.87 -11.93 -12.98
C LYS A 82 -7.52 -12.29 -14.32
N ASN A 83 -6.89 -11.88 -15.42
CA ASN A 83 -7.38 -12.11 -16.78
C ASN A 83 -6.70 -13.33 -17.44
N ILE A 84 -5.79 -14.02 -16.75
CA ILE A 84 -5.10 -15.21 -17.28
C ILE A 84 -5.76 -16.48 -16.74
N THR A 85 -6.20 -17.35 -17.65
CA THR A 85 -6.70 -18.69 -17.33
C THR A 85 -5.85 -19.76 -17.98
N LYS A 86 -5.54 -20.83 -17.26
CA LYS A 86 -4.87 -22.01 -17.82
C LYS A 86 -5.88 -22.82 -18.64
N THR A 87 -5.60 -23.06 -19.92
CA THR A 87 -6.55 -23.72 -20.83
C THR A 87 -6.19 -25.16 -21.14
N LYS A 88 -4.91 -25.46 -21.41
CA LYS A 88 -4.43 -26.83 -21.67
C LYS A 88 -3.00 -26.99 -21.16
N GLU A 89 -2.70 -28.20 -20.72
CA GLU A 89 -1.37 -28.66 -20.36
C GLU A 89 -1.09 -29.93 -21.18
N THR A 90 0.06 -29.98 -21.84
CA THR A 90 0.58 -31.19 -22.50
C THR A 90 1.91 -31.60 -21.85
N GLU A 91 2.58 -32.64 -22.35
CA GLU A 91 3.89 -33.03 -21.81
C GLU A 91 4.97 -31.94 -21.99
N TYR A 92 4.85 -31.13 -23.04
CA TYR A 92 5.90 -30.18 -23.45
C TYR A 92 5.42 -28.73 -23.46
N SER A 93 4.11 -28.49 -23.42
CA SER A 93 3.52 -27.18 -23.63
C SER A 93 2.50 -26.82 -22.56
N LEU A 94 2.46 -25.53 -22.22
CA LEU A 94 1.50 -24.93 -21.30
C LEU A 94 0.77 -23.80 -22.01
N TRP A 95 -0.55 -23.93 -22.13
CA TRP A 95 -1.43 -22.94 -22.76
C TRP A 95 -2.17 -22.10 -21.72
N LEU A 96 -2.07 -20.79 -21.89
CA LEU A 96 -2.75 -19.78 -21.10
C LEU A 96 -3.62 -18.93 -22.04
N LYS A 97 -4.80 -18.53 -21.57
CA LYS A 97 -5.70 -17.62 -22.27
C LYS A 97 -5.76 -16.31 -21.50
N ILE A 98 -5.54 -15.21 -22.21
CA ILE A 98 -5.71 -13.86 -21.68
C ILE A 98 -7.00 -13.29 -22.26
N ASP A 99 -7.96 -13.04 -21.38
CA ASP A 99 -9.26 -12.46 -21.72
C ASP A 99 -9.20 -10.92 -21.78
N ASN A 100 -10.12 -10.30 -22.54
CA ASN A 100 -10.33 -8.85 -22.66
C ASN A 100 -9.16 -8.01 -23.24
N LEU A 101 -8.31 -8.61 -24.08
CA LEU A 101 -7.26 -7.87 -24.81
C LEU A 101 -7.86 -7.21 -26.07
N LYS A 102 -8.08 -5.88 -26.09
CA LYS A 102 -8.36 -5.20 -27.38
C LYS A 102 -7.05 -4.82 -28.05
N LEU A 103 -6.92 -5.04 -29.35
CA LEU A 103 -5.77 -4.58 -30.13
C LEU A 103 -5.93 -3.10 -30.51
N PHE A 104 -4.83 -2.44 -30.89
CA PHE A 104 -4.79 -0.98 -31.10
C PHE A 104 -5.75 -0.48 -32.20
N ASP A 105 -6.03 -1.32 -33.20
CA ASP A 105 -6.92 -1.00 -34.31
C ASP A 105 -8.42 -0.98 -33.94
N GLY A 106 -8.78 -1.37 -32.71
CA GLY A 106 -10.17 -1.43 -32.25
C GLY A 106 -11.02 -2.51 -32.94
N THR A 107 -10.42 -3.37 -33.79
CA THR A 107 -11.18 -4.22 -34.70
C THR A 107 -11.60 -5.57 -34.13
N LEU A 108 -10.96 -6.09 -33.08
CA LEU A 108 -11.22 -7.46 -32.59
C LEU A 108 -11.21 -7.58 -31.05
N GLN A 109 -12.36 -7.97 -30.48
CA GLN A 109 -12.52 -8.52 -29.12
C GLN A 109 -12.19 -10.03 -29.12
N LYS A 110 -10.95 -10.42 -29.45
CA LYS A 110 -10.56 -11.83 -29.41
C LYS A 110 -9.57 -12.11 -28.28
N PRO A 111 -9.71 -13.24 -27.57
CA PRO A 111 -8.75 -13.61 -26.53
C PRO A 111 -7.38 -13.93 -27.12
N LEU A 112 -6.33 -13.69 -26.35
CA LEU A 112 -4.96 -14.06 -26.71
C LEU A 112 -4.59 -15.37 -26.03
N PHE A 113 -4.25 -16.39 -26.82
CA PHE A 113 -3.75 -17.67 -26.35
C PHE A 113 -2.22 -17.67 -26.38
N LEU A 114 -1.61 -17.73 -25.20
CA LEU A 114 -0.17 -17.83 -25.00
C LEU A 114 0.23 -19.29 -24.79
N CYS A 115 1.11 -19.81 -25.63
CA CYS A 115 1.71 -21.12 -25.45
C CYS A 115 3.18 -20.98 -25.04
N PHE A 116 3.57 -21.61 -23.94
CA PHE A 116 4.97 -21.80 -23.58
C PHE A 116 5.37 -23.25 -23.80
N THR A 117 6.47 -23.50 -24.50
CA THR A 117 6.88 -24.88 -24.84
C THR A 117 8.38 -25.12 -24.63
N TYR A 118 8.73 -26.34 -24.24
CA TYR A 118 10.09 -26.86 -24.20
C TYR A 118 10.12 -28.24 -24.86
N ILE A 119 10.69 -28.31 -26.05
CA ILE A 119 10.83 -29.56 -26.83
C ILE A 119 12.24 -30.09 -26.63
N GLN A 120 12.37 -31.33 -26.15
CA GLN A 120 13.67 -31.96 -25.95
C GLN A 120 14.43 -32.14 -27.28
N PRO A 121 15.79 -32.11 -27.28
CA PRO A 121 16.57 -32.45 -28.46
C PRO A 121 16.23 -33.87 -28.99
N SER A 122 16.16 -34.05 -30.32
CA SER A 122 15.69 -35.30 -30.95
C SER A 122 16.40 -36.55 -30.40
N LYS A 123 15.62 -37.54 -29.97
CA LYS A 123 16.09 -38.90 -29.66
C LYS A 123 15.68 -39.93 -30.74
N SER A 124 14.55 -39.69 -31.42
CA SER A 124 14.03 -40.42 -32.59
C SER A 124 13.21 -39.46 -33.47
N LYS A 125 13.08 -39.74 -34.78
CA LYS A 125 12.29 -38.89 -35.70
C LYS A 125 10.78 -38.95 -35.42
N ASP A 126 10.25 -40.16 -35.21
CA ASP A 126 8.81 -40.39 -35.05
C ASP A 126 8.22 -39.63 -33.84
N LEU A 127 8.94 -39.65 -32.70
CA LEU A 127 8.50 -38.93 -31.50
C LEU A 127 8.51 -37.41 -31.71
N SER A 128 9.47 -36.89 -32.47
CA SER A 128 9.51 -35.47 -32.80
C SER A 128 8.32 -35.05 -33.66
N GLU A 129 7.95 -35.85 -34.67
CA GLU A 129 6.80 -35.57 -35.51
C GLU A 129 5.48 -35.57 -34.72
N GLU A 130 5.29 -36.51 -33.80
CA GLU A 130 4.13 -36.55 -32.91
C GLU A 130 3.99 -35.28 -32.06
N ILE A 131 5.09 -34.77 -31.50
CA ILE A 131 5.08 -33.55 -30.65
C ILE A 131 4.69 -32.32 -31.48
N PHE A 132 5.26 -32.16 -32.67
CA PHE A 132 4.91 -31.04 -33.55
C PHE A 132 3.48 -31.17 -34.10
N LEU A 133 2.98 -32.39 -34.32
CA LEU A 133 1.60 -32.63 -34.74
C LEU A 133 0.60 -32.27 -33.63
N GLU A 134 0.88 -32.62 -32.37
CA GLU A 134 0.05 -32.20 -31.23
C GLU A 134 0.02 -30.68 -31.11
N LEU A 135 1.18 -30.03 -31.17
CA LEU A 135 1.29 -28.57 -31.09
C LEU A 135 0.54 -27.89 -32.25
N LYS A 136 0.66 -28.42 -33.47
CA LYS A 136 -0.06 -27.95 -34.65
C LYS A 136 -1.57 -28.02 -34.44
N SER A 137 -2.09 -29.16 -33.97
CA SER A 137 -3.53 -29.33 -33.71
C SER A 137 -4.05 -28.36 -32.65
N ASP A 138 -3.25 -28.05 -31.62
CA ASP A 138 -3.62 -27.09 -30.59
C ASP A 138 -3.68 -25.66 -31.16
N ILE A 139 -2.67 -25.26 -31.93
CA ILE A 139 -2.63 -23.94 -32.57
C ILE A 139 -3.83 -23.77 -33.51
N GLU A 140 -4.13 -24.75 -34.37
CA GLU A 140 -5.30 -24.71 -35.28
C GLU A 140 -6.62 -24.53 -34.52
N ARG A 141 -6.74 -25.17 -33.35
CA ARG A 141 -7.91 -25.02 -32.49
C ARG A 141 -8.00 -23.61 -31.91
N TYR A 142 -6.90 -23.07 -31.38
CA TYR A 142 -6.91 -21.77 -30.71
C TYR A 142 -6.99 -20.60 -31.69
N GLN A 143 -6.41 -20.70 -32.89
CA GLN A 143 -6.55 -19.70 -33.96
C GLN A 143 -8.02 -19.49 -34.39
N LYS A 144 -8.87 -20.53 -34.28
CA LYS A 144 -10.31 -20.41 -34.53
C LYS A 144 -11.05 -19.60 -33.45
N LEU A 145 -10.53 -19.61 -32.22
CA LEU A 145 -11.15 -18.99 -31.05
C LEU A 145 -10.60 -17.59 -30.76
N GLY A 146 -9.35 -17.33 -31.13
CA GLY A 146 -8.66 -16.10 -30.80
C GLY A 146 -7.30 -16.02 -31.48
N GLU A 147 -6.45 -15.14 -30.97
CA GLU A 147 -5.10 -14.96 -31.49
C GLU A 147 -4.09 -15.82 -30.73
N THR A 148 -2.98 -16.18 -31.36
CA THR A 148 -2.00 -17.11 -30.77
C THR A 148 -0.59 -16.53 -30.78
N LEU A 149 0.09 -16.60 -29.63
CA LEU A 149 1.52 -16.34 -29.49
C LEU A 149 2.19 -17.54 -28.81
N ILE A 150 3.20 -18.11 -29.47
CA ILE A 150 3.91 -19.30 -29.01
C ILE A 150 5.36 -18.92 -28.72
N CYS A 151 5.85 -19.24 -27.54
CA CYS A 151 7.20 -18.94 -27.09
C CYS A 151 7.85 -20.22 -26.56
N GLY A 152 9.07 -20.53 -26.97
CA GLY A 152 9.67 -21.77 -26.49
C GLY A 152 11.08 -22.06 -26.97
N ASP A 153 11.67 -23.07 -26.34
CA ASP A 153 12.90 -23.73 -26.78
C ASP A 153 12.46 -24.95 -27.58
N PHE A 154 12.56 -24.85 -28.89
CA PHE A 154 12.13 -25.89 -29.80
C PHE A 154 13.26 -26.90 -30.08
N ASN A 155 14.48 -26.60 -29.61
CA ASN A 155 15.70 -27.25 -30.07
C ASN A 155 15.79 -27.33 -31.62
N ALA A 156 15.17 -26.34 -32.28
CA ALA A 156 15.05 -26.25 -33.73
C ALA A 156 16.09 -25.28 -34.28
N ARG A 157 16.81 -25.66 -35.33
CA ARG A 157 17.70 -24.75 -36.05
C ARG A 157 17.12 -24.60 -37.44
N THR A 158 16.56 -23.43 -37.73
CA THR A 158 15.79 -23.18 -38.96
C THR A 158 16.67 -22.78 -40.14
N GLY A 159 17.91 -22.33 -39.89
CA GLY A 159 18.82 -21.87 -40.93
C GLY A 159 18.20 -20.79 -41.82
N LYS A 160 18.35 -20.95 -43.13
CA LYS A 160 17.78 -20.07 -44.17
C LYS A 160 16.35 -20.43 -44.60
N LEU A 161 15.69 -21.39 -43.93
CA LEU A 161 14.33 -21.78 -44.30
C LEU A 161 13.36 -20.62 -44.05
N LYS A 162 12.52 -20.33 -45.04
CA LYS A 162 11.43 -19.35 -44.94
C LYS A 162 10.29 -19.92 -44.10
N ASP A 163 9.68 -19.08 -43.29
CA ASP A 163 8.47 -19.34 -42.48
C ASP A 163 7.17 -18.92 -43.20
N TYR A 164 7.29 -18.49 -44.46
CA TYR A 164 6.20 -18.13 -45.36
C TYR A 164 6.34 -18.85 -46.71
N ILE A 165 5.26 -18.84 -47.50
CA ILE A 165 5.24 -19.43 -48.85
C ILE A 165 5.95 -18.47 -49.82
N ASP A 166 6.94 -18.98 -50.54
CA ASP A 166 7.67 -18.16 -51.51
C ASP A 166 6.81 -17.95 -52.76
N HIS A 167 6.82 -16.74 -53.32
CA HIS A 167 6.12 -16.42 -54.57
C HIS A 167 4.59 -16.63 -54.56
N ASP A 168 3.97 -16.43 -53.40
CA ASP A 168 2.52 -16.63 -53.21
C ASP A 168 1.66 -15.54 -53.91
N ASP A 169 2.30 -14.46 -54.35
CA ASP A 169 1.71 -13.30 -55.02
C ASP A 169 1.69 -13.41 -56.57
N ILE A 170 2.24 -14.48 -57.14
CA ILE A 170 2.38 -14.67 -58.61
C ILE A 170 1.09 -15.20 -59.28
N GLY A 171 -0.07 -14.94 -58.68
CA GLY A 171 -1.39 -15.49 -59.06
C GLY A 171 -1.85 -15.27 -60.51
N GLU A 172 -1.17 -14.45 -61.32
CA GLU A 172 -1.50 -14.24 -62.74
C GLU A 172 -0.79 -15.18 -63.73
N SER A 173 0.15 -16.04 -63.29
CA SER A 173 0.98 -16.83 -64.24
C SER A 173 0.54 -18.27 -64.48
N PHE A 174 -0.37 -18.83 -63.65
CA PHE A 174 -0.81 -20.23 -63.75
C PHE A 174 -2.26 -20.31 -64.21
N VAL A 175 -2.46 -20.52 -65.51
CA VAL A 175 -3.76 -20.50 -66.19
C VAL A 175 -4.65 -21.71 -65.84
N ASP A 176 -4.09 -22.77 -65.25
CA ASP A 176 -4.79 -24.06 -65.09
C ASP A 176 -5.48 -24.27 -63.74
N CYS A 177 -5.32 -23.36 -62.75
CA CYS A 177 -6.01 -23.48 -61.46
C CYS A 177 -6.25 -22.11 -60.81
N PRO A 178 -7.39 -21.44 -61.08
CA PRO A 178 -7.69 -20.15 -60.48
C PRO A 178 -7.84 -20.28 -58.95
N LEU A 179 -7.02 -19.53 -58.20
CA LEU A 179 -7.14 -19.43 -56.76
C LEU A 179 -8.49 -18.79 -56.37
N PRO A 180 -9.09 -19.14 -55.21
CA PRO A 180 -10.32 -18.51 -54.75
C PRO A 180 -10.19 -16.98 -54.66
N THR A 181 -11.26 -16.24 -54.97
CA THR A 181 -11.27 -14.75 -54.95
C THR A 181 -10.96 -14.12 -53.58
N VAL A 182 -10.98 -14.92 -52.51
CA VAL A 182 -10.70 -14.53 -51.12
C VAL A 182 -9.30 -14.97 -50.67
N TYR A 183 -8.49 -15.52 -51.58
CA TYR A 183 -7.11 -15.90 -51.29
C TYR A 183 -6.28 -14.64 -51.00
N LEU A 184 -5.66 -14.62 -49.82
CA LEU A 184 -4.73 -13.56 -49.42
C LEU A 184 -3.31 -14.12 -49.53
N PRO A 185 -2.48 -13.61 -50.46
CA PRO A 185 -1.09 -14.03 -50.57
C PRO A 185 -0.33 -13.86 -49.26
N ASP A 186 0.41 -14.90 -48.88
CA ASP A 186 1.38 -14.87 -47.80
C ASP A 186 2.57 -13.97 -48.17
N THR A 187 2.44 -12.69 -47.82
CA THR A 187 3.50 -11.69 -48.03
C THR A 187 4.14 -11.33 -46.69
N CYS A 188 5.45 -11.58 -46.56
CA CYS A 188 6.16 -11.26 -45.34
C CYS A 188 7.62 -10.87 -45.63
N ALA A 189 8.14 -9.88 -44.90
CA ALA A 189 9.54 -9.48 -45.03
C ALA A 189 10.50 -10.66 -44.74
N PRO A 190 11.65 -10.79 -45.38
CA PRO A 190 12.63 -11.78 -44.97
C PRO A 190 13.13 -11.52 -43.54
N ARG A 191 13.47 -12.59 -42.81
CA ARG A 191 14.14 -12.49 -41.50
C ARG A 191 15.65 -12.63 -41.66
N GLU A 192 16.40 -11.87 -40.88
CA GLU A 192 17.83 -12.10 -40.72
C GLU A 192 18.10 -13.24 -39.73
N GLN A 193 19.22 -13.94 -39.90
CA GLN A 193 19.57 -15.07 -39.04
C GLN A 193 21.06 -15.30 -39.02
N LEU A 194 21.71 -15.25 -37.86
CA LEU A 194 23.13 -15.60 -37.75
C LEU A 194 23.35 -17.11 -37.84
N ASP A 195 22.47 -17.90 -37.22
CA ASP A 195 22.53 -19.36 -37.31
C ASP A 195 22.06 -19.84 -38.69
N LYS A 196 23.01 -20.20 -39.56
CA LYS A 196 22.71 -20.73 -40.90
C LYS A 196 22.47 -22.24 -40.93
N THR A 197 22.58 -22.94 -39.80
CA THR A 197 22.43 -24.40 -39.74
C THR A 197 20.96 -24.79 -39.70
N CYS A 198 20.62 -25.89 -40.39
CA CYS A 198 19.27 -26.46 -40.36
C CYS A 198 19.28 -27.86 -39.72
N ASN A 199 18.31 -28.19 -38.87
CA ASN A 199 18.07 -29.55 -38.36
C ASN A 199 16.63 -30.02 -38.64
N SER A 200 16.30 -31.27 -38.30
CA SER A 200 14.97 -31.87 -38.52
C SER A 200 13.85 -31.07 -37.85
N HIS A 201 14.03 -30.67 -36.59
CA HIS A 201 13.08 -29.81 -35.88
C HIS A 201 12.90 -28.45 -36.56
N GLY A 202 13.96 -27.89 -37.16
CA GLY A 202 13.91 -26.66 -37.94
C GLY A 202 12.99 -26.78 -39.16
N ILE A 203 13.07 -27.91 -39.86
CA ILE A 203 12.17 -28.20 -40.99
C ILE A 203 10.72 -28.27 -40.50
N LEU A 204 10.45 -29.09 -39.47
CA LEU A 204 9.11 -29.25 -38.90
C LEU A 204 8.53 -27.93 -38.38
N LEU A 205 9.34 -27.12 -37.71
CA LEU A 205 8.92 -25.81 -37.20
C LEU A 205 8.54 -24.87 -38.35
N THR A 206 9.36 -24.76 -39.40
CA THR A 206 9.04 -23.90 -40.55
C THR A 206 7.85 -24.40 -41.36
N ASP A 207 7.67 -25.72 -41.48
CA ASP A 207 6.50 -26.32 -42.14
C ASP A 207 5.20 -26.04 -41.38
N MET A 208 5.25 -26.16 -40.05
CA MET A 208 4.15 -25.76 -39.17
C MET A 208 3.85 -24.26 -39.29
N CYS A 209 4.86 -23.39 -39.32
CA CYS A 209 4.66 -21.95 -39.50
C CYS A 209 3.95 -21.63 -40.82
N LYS A 210 4.37 -22.25 -41.93
CA LYS A 210 3.72 -22.08 -43.24
C LYS A 210 2.27 -22.56 -43.23
N THR A 211 2.03 -23.75 -42.67
CA THR A 211 0.69 -24.34 -42.66
C THR A 211 -0.30 -23.52 -41.84
N LEU A 212 0.16 -22.94 -40.73
CA LEU A 212 -0.68 -22.21 -39.78
C LEU A 212 -0.63 -20.70 -39.92
N ASN A 213 0.03 -20.21 -40.97
CA ASN A 213 0.24 -18.79 -41.22
C ASN A 213 0.82 -18.03 -39.99
N LEU A 214 1.82 -18.64 -39.34
CA LEU A 214 2.55 -18.06 -38.21
C LEU A 214 3.84 -17.42 -38.68
N ARG A 215 4.27 -16.34 -38.01
CA ARG A 215 5.53 -15.65 -38.25
C ARG A 215 6.50 -15.80 -37.10
N ILE A 216 7.73 -16.16 -37.43
CA ILE A 216 8.85 -16.15 -36.49
C ILE A 216 9.28 -14.70 -36.27
N LEU A 217 9.30 -14.24 -35.02
CA LEU A 217 9.69 -12.87 -34.69
C LEU A 217 11.20 -12.63 -34.75
N ASN A 218 11.99 -13.66 -34.45
CA ASN A 218 13.45 -13.59 -34.47
C ASN A 218 13.94 -13.14 -35.85
N GLY A 219 14.84 -12.16 -35.88
CA GLY A 219 15.44 -11.63 -37.10
C GLY A 219 14.65 -10.55 -37.84
N ARG A 220 13.53 -10.05 -37.29
CA ARG A 220 12.63 -9.13 -38.02
C ARG A 220 12.48 -7.73 -37.40
N PHE A 221 12.74 -7.59 -36.09
CA PHE A 221 12.52 -6.35 -35.36
C PHE A 221 13.83 -5.66 -35.02
N LEU A 222 13.79 -4.33 -34.78
CA LEU A 222 14.99 -3.51 -34.52
C LEU A 222 15.88 -4.04 -33.39
N GLY A 223 15.31 -4.70 -32.37
CA GLY A 223 16.06 -5.30 -31.26
C GLY A 223 16.67 -6.68 -31.53
N ASP A 224 16.43 -7.26 -32.71
CA ASP A 224 17.01 -8.52 -33.18
C ASP A 224 17.27 -8.46 -34.69
N SER A 225 17.70 -7.31 -35.19
CA SER A 225 17.84 -7.05 -36.63
C SER A 225 18.86 -7.95 -37.34
N GLN A 226 19.74 -8.63 -36.61
CA GLN A 226 20.71 -9.58 -37.15
C GLN A 226 20.27 -11.04 -37.01
N GLY A 227 19.20 -11.33 -36.25
CA GLY A 227 18.80 -12.68 -35.87
C GLY A 227 19.83 -13.35 -34.96
N TYR A 228 20.00 -12.79 -33.76
CA TYR A 228 21.00 -13.17 -32.77
C TYR A 228 20.88 -14.64 -32.32
N TYR A 229 22.00 -15.19 -31.84
CA TYR A 229 22.01 -16.49 -31.18
C TYR A 229 21.26 -16.39 -29.84
N THR A 230 20.42 -17.38 -29.57
CA THR A 230 19.70 -17.49 -28.29
C THR A 230 20.39 -18.43 -27.33
N PHE A 231 21.30 -19.27 -27.82
CA PHE A 231 22.10 -20.20 -27.03
C PHE A 231 23.59 -20.03 -27.34
N SER A 232 24.44 -20.10 -26.31
CA SER A 232 25.89 -20.05 -26.48
C SER A 232 26.63 -20.86 -25.40
N ASN A 233 27.50 -21.76 -25.86
CA ASN A 233 28.38 -22.54 -24.99
C ASN A 233 29.76 -22.72 -25.61
N GLN A 234 30.59 -23.56 -24.99
CA GLN A 234 31.96 -23.83 -25.45
C GLN A 234 32.05 -24.54 -26.81
N ASN A 235 30.97 -25.18 -27.26
CA ASN A 235 30.88 -25.89 -28.54
C ASN A 235 30.36 -24.99 -29.67
N GLY A 236 29.90 -23.77 -29.36
CA GLY A 236 29.39 -22.82 -30.32
C GLY A 236 28.11 -22.14 -29.87
N SER A 237 27.47 -21.46 -30.82
CA SER A 237 26.22 -20.72 -30.61
C SER A 237 25.16 -21.18 -31.61
N SER A 238 23.89 -21.12 -31.19
CA SER A 238 22.76 -21.51 -32.02
C SER A 238 21.52 -20.68 -31.69
N THR A 239 20.58 -20.64 -32.62
CA THR A 239 19.24 -20.08 -32.36
C THR A 239 18.25 -21.23 -32.25
N VAL A 240 17.75 -21.46 -31.04
CA VAL A 240 16.85 -22.57 -30.69
C VAL A 240 15.58 -22.11 -29.97
N ASP A 241 15.62 -20.89 -29.42
CA ASP A 241 14.51 -20.26 -28.71
C ASP A 241 13.78 -19.30 -29.67
N TYR A 242 12.48 -19.53 -29.91
CA TYR A 242 11.68 -18.76 -30.86
C TYR A 242 10.42 -18.20 -30.22
N MET A 243 9.99 -17.04 -30.72
CA MET A 243 8.62 -16.55 -30.58
C MET A 243 7.93 -16.58 -31.93
N LEU A 244 6.72 -17.14 -31.97
CA LEU A 244 5.88 -17.29 -33.15
C LEU A 244 4.56 -16.55 -32.91
N ALA A 245 4.15 -15.70 -33.84
CA ALA A 245 2.89 -14.96 -33.74
C ALA A 245 1.96 -15.28 -34.91
N SER A 246 0.65 -15.30 -34.66
CA SER A 246 -0.36 -15.22 -35.72
C SER A 246 -0.23 -13.89 -36.47
N ASN A 247 -0.67 -13.86 -37.73
CA ASN A 247 -0.52 -12.69 -38.61
C ASN A 247 -1.08 -11.38 -38.01
N ASN A 248 -2.20 -11.44 -37.28
CA ASN A 248 -2.80 -10.24 -36.66
C ASN A 248 -1.98 -9.73 -35.47
N ILE A 249 -1.52 -10.64 -34.60
CA ILE A 249 -0.66 -10.26 -33.47
C ILE A 249 0.70 -9.77 -33.96
N TYR A 250 1.24 -10.38 -35.02
CA TYR A 250 2.49 -9.95 -35.64
C TYR A 250 2.50 -8.45 -35.95
N ASN A 251 1.40 -7.91 -36.49
CA ASN A 251 1.25 -6.49 -36.78
C ASN A 251 1.11 -5.59 -35.54
N SER A 252 0.76 -6.16 -34.38
CA SER A 252 0.61 -5.46 -33.10
C SER A 252 1.88 -5.50 -32.22
N ILE A 253 2.93 -6.18 -32.69
CA ILE A 253 4.20 -6.28 -31.98
C ILE A 253 5.03 -5.02 -32.22
N LEU A 254 5.44 -4.38 -31.13
CA LEU A 254 6.27 -3.17 -31.17
C LEU A 254 7.77 -3.49 -31.23
N TYR A 255 8.19 -4.52 -30.50
CA TYR A 255 9.57 -4.95 -30.50
C TYR A 255 9.70 -6.44 -30.20
N PHE A 256 10.82 -7.00 -30.63
CA PHE A 256 11.34 -8.29 -30.21
C PHE A 256 12.85 -8.15 -29.96
N ASN A 257 13.32 -8.63 -28.81
CA ASN A 257 14.71 -8.52 -28.40
C ASN A 257 15.24 -9.88 -27.90
N VAL A 258 16.49 -10.18 -28.25
CA VAL A 258 17.29 -11.22 -27.60
C VAL A 258 18.24 -10.52 -26.62
N LEU A 259 18.08 -10.74 -25.31
CA LEU A 259 18.97 -10.12 -24.33
C LEU A 259 20.38 -10.73 -24.36
N PRO A 260 21.44 -9.97 -24.02
CA PRO A 260 22.80 -10.49 -24.04
C PRO A 260 23.01 -11.72 -23.13
N PRO A 261 23.91 -12.65 -23.50
CA PRO A 261 24.30 -13.77 -22.66
C PRO A 261 24.75 -13.34 -21.26
N ASN A 262 24.32 -14.08 -20.23
CA ASN A 262 24.59 -13.74 -18.83
C ASN A 262 25.27 -14.88 -18.07
N GLU A 263 25.55 -14.67 -16.78
CA GLU A 263 26.23 -15.65 -15.92
C GLU A 263 25.34 -16.81 -15.43
N ILE A 264 24.03 -16.73 -15.66
CA ILE A 264 23.00 -17.57 -15.01
C ILE A 264 22.63 -18.78 -15.88
N SER A 265 22.40 -18.57 -17.18
CA SER A 265 22.04 -19.60 -18.16
C SER A 265 22.91 -19.47 -19.40
N ASP A 266 23.10 -20.57 -20.13
CA ASP A 266 23.64 -20.65 -21.48
C ASP A 266 22.65 -20.22 -22.57
N HIS A 267 21.38 -20.08 -22.22
CA HIS A 267 20.38 -19.42 -23.04
C HIS A 267 20.21 -17.94 -22.68
N CYS A 268 19.86 -17.16 -23.68
CA CYS A 268 19.48 -15.76 -23.61
C CYS A 268 17.98 -15.65 -23.33
N ILE A 269 17.58 -14.55 -22.72
CA ILE A 269 16.15 -14.23 -22.55
C ILE A 269 15.66 -13.64 -23.86
N ILE A 270 14.57 -14.16 -24.39
CA ILE A 270 13.86 -13.56 -25.53
C ILE A 270 12.62 -12.82 -25.01
N THR A 271 12.33 -11.65 -25.56
CA THR A 271 11.19 -10.83 -25.11
C THR A 271 10.54 -10.06 -26.23
N THR A 272 9.22 -9.89 -26.13
CA THR A 272 8.43 -9.06 -27.05
C THR A 272 7.49 -8.14 -26.28
N GLY A 273 7.15 -7.01 -26.89
CA GLY A 273 6.13 -6.08 -26.40
C GLY A 273 4.97 -6.00 -27.39
N ILE A 274 3.75 -6.23 -26.90
CA ILE A 274 2.51 -6.16 -27.69
C ILE A 274 1.74 -4.90 -27.28
N GLN A 275 1.30 -4.11 -28.26
CA GLN A 275 0.47 -2.94 -28.02
C GLN A 275 -1.00 -3.32 -27.83
N THR A 276 -1.62 -2.91 -26.72
CA THR A 276 -3.01 -3.29 -26.38
C THR A 276 -3.85 -2.10 -25.87
N HIS A 277 -5.14 -2.10 -26.21
CA HIS A 277 -6.24 -1.36 -25.59
C HIS A 277 -6.96 -2.29 -24.61
N MET A 278 -6.54 -2.35 -23.34
CA MET A 278 -7.42 -2.94 -22.31
C MET A 278 -8.57 -1.97 -22.05
N ASP A 279 -9.81 -2.48 -21.94
CA ASP A 279 -10.97 -1.67 -21.54
C ASP A 279 -10.67 -1.01 -20.19
N ARG A 280 -10.47 0.31 -20.22
CA ARG A 280 -10.38 1.13 -19.02
C ARG A 280 -11.78 1.35 -18.46
N GLN A 281 -12.44 0.30 -17.97
CA GLN A 281 -13.39 0.51 -16.87
C GLN A 281 -12.66 0.96 -15.59
N ASN A 282 -11.34 0.83 -15.56
CA ASN A 282 -10.45 1.50 -14.60
C ASN A 282 -9.82 2.78 -15.20
N SER A 283 -10.64 3.75 -15.62
CA SER A 283 -10.17 5.11 -16.00
C SER A 283 -9.34 5.77 -14.89
N ILE A 284 -9.71 5.48 -13.66
CA ILE A 284 -8.98 5.63 -12.40
C ILE A 284 -7.51 5.15 -12.51
N HIS A 285 -7.25 3.90 -12.94
CA HIS A 285 -5.91 3.30 -12.84
C HIS A 285 -4.85 3.80 -13.85
N THR A 286 -5.25 4.47 -14.93
CA THR A 286 -4.27 4.97 -15.91
C THR A 286 -3.94 6.46 -15.77
N VAL A 287 -4.75 7.19 -15.01
CA VAL A 287 -4.29 8.41 -14.34
C VAL A 287 -3.21 8.02 -13.32
N TYR A 288 -3.45 6.93 -12.56
CA TYR A 288 -2.52 6.46 -11.52
C TYR A 288 -1.16 6.01 -12.04
N GLU A 289 -1.08 5.23 -13.12
CA GLU A 289 0.23 4.86 -13.70
C GLU A 289 1.04 6.06 -14.20
N ASN A 290 0.40 7.16 -14.60
CA ASN A 290 1.09 8.35 -15.08
C ASN A 290 1.47 9.29 -13.93
N VAL A 291 0.68 9.35 -12.87
CA VAL A 291 1.03 10.06 -11.64
C VAL A 291 2.15 9.33 -10.87
N HIS A 292 2.12 8.00 -10.80
CA HIS A 292 3.20 7.19 -10.22
C HIS A 292 4.53 7.26 -10.99
N LYS A 293 4.51 7.71 -12.26
CA LYS A 293 5.72 7.98 -13.03
C LYS A 293 6.33 9.35 -12.70
N LEU A 294 5.56 10.30 -12.18
CA LEU A 294 6.05 11.57 -11.69
C LEU A 294 6.53 11.41 -10.23
N LYS A 295 7.58 10.62 -10.03
CA LYS A 295 8.28 10.46 -8.74
C LYS A 295 9.09 11.73 -8.42
N GLY A 296 8.41 12.81 -8.08
CA GLY A 296 9.02 14.09 -7.71
C GLY A 296 8.00 15.11 -7.22
N ARG A 297 8.50 16.17 -6.60
CA ARG A 297 7.68 17.26 -6.05
C ARG A 297 8.14 18.60 -6.58
N PHE A 298 7.22 19.55 -6.65
CA PHE A 298 7.55 20.95 -6.88
C PHE A 298 7.99 21.59 -5.56
N GLU A 299 9.14 22.29 -5.57
CA GLU A 299 9.58 23.09 -4.44
C GLU A 299 9.25 24.56 -4.73
N TRP A 300 8.16 25.03 -4.11
CA TRP A 300 7.78 26.43 -4.22
C TRP A 300 8.73 27.32 -3.42
N SER A 301 9.12 28.43 -4.02
CA SER A 301 9.82 29.53 -3.34
C SER A 301 9.19 30.85 -3.76
N ASP A 302 9.16 31.85 -2.90
CA ASP A 302 8.55 33.14 -3.27
C ASP A 302 9.24 33.79 -4.49
N ASN A 303 10.51 33.45 -4.74
CA ASN A 303 11.26 33.91 -5.90
C ASN A 303 10.72 33.36 -7.24
N CYS A 304 10.08 32.18 -7.25
CA CYS A 304 9.49 31.62 -8.49
C CYS A 304 8.08 32.14 -8.77
N LYS A 305 7.48 32.91 -7.86
CA LYS A 305 6.10 33.41 -7.99
C LYS A 305 5.91 34.32 -9.20
N GLU A 306 6.81 35.29 -9.39
CA GLU A 306 6.72 36.20 -10.54
C GLU A 306 6.90 35.47 -11.87
N ALA A 307 7.89 34.58 -11.95
CA ALA A 307 8.11 33.75 -13.14
C ALA A 307 6.89 32.87 -13.44
N TYR A 308 6.29 32.24 -12.41
CA TYR A 308 5.07 31.44 -12.53
C TYR A 308 3.89 32.26 -13.05
N LEU A 309 3.68 33.49 -12.56
CA LEU A 309 2.63 34.38 -13.04
C LEU A 309 2.83 34.80 -14.50
N ILE A 310 4.07 35.03 -14.91
CA ILE A 310 4.41 35.32 -16.30
C ILE A 310 4.07 34.11 -17.20
N ALA A 311 4.43 32.89 -16.77
CA ALA A 311 4.09 31.67 -17.50
C ALA A 311 2.58 31.41 -17.55
N MET A 312 1.83 31.73 -16.50
CA MET A 312 0.37 31.64 -16.48
C MET A 312 -0.32 32.67 -17.40
N SER A 313 0.38 33.77 -17.69
CA SER A 313 -0.09 34.85 -18.56
C SER A 313 0.47 34.74 -19.98
N ASP A 314 1.15 33.65 -20.33
CA ASP A 314 1.65 33.42 -21.69
C ASP A 314 0.48 33.13 -22.65
N ASP A 315 0.66 33.45 -23.94
CA ASP A 315 -0.39 33.32 -24.97
C ASP A 315 -0.94 31.87 -25.04
N GLU A 316 -0.08 30.89 -24.78
CA GLU A 316 -0.43 29.47 -24.78
C GLU A 316 -1.37 29.09 -23.62
N SER A 317 -1.13 29.61 -22.42
CA SER A 317 -1.93 29.35 -21.22
C SER A 317 -3.23 30.14 -21.25
N VAL A 318 -3.18 31.41 -21.68
CA VAL A 318 -4.38 32.25 -21.85
C VAL A 318 -5.33 31.62 -22.88
N SER A 319 -4.83 31.11 -24.01
CA SER A 319 -5.66 30.41 -24.99
C SER A 319 -6.35 29.18 -24.40
N LYS A 320 -5.67 28.41 -23.54
CA LYS A 320 -6.25 27.22 -22.89
C LYS A 320 -7.25 27.57 -21.79
N ILE A 321 -7.01 28.66 -21.06
CA ILE A 321 -7.95 29.18 -20.07
C ILE A 321 -9.24 29.63 -20.76
N LEU A 322 -9.14 30.37 -21.87
CA LEU A 322 -10.29 30.79 -22.66
C LEU A 322 -11.05 29.61 -23.28
N GLU A 323 -10.32 28.59 -23.77
CA GLU A 323 -10.94 27.34 -24.23
C GLU A 323 -11.72 26.66 -23.09
N LEU A 324 -11.10 26.52 -21.92
CA LEU A 324 -11.73 25.90 -20.75
C LEU A 324 -12.96 26.68 -20.26
N ASP A 325 -12.89 28.01 -20.20
CA ASP A 325 -14.02 28.87 -19.84
C ASP A 325 -15.16 28.80 -20.86
N SER A 326 -14.85 28.60 -22.14
CA SER A 326 -15.86 28.37 -23.18
C SER A 326 -16.56 27.02 -22.96
N LEU A 327 -15.81 25.97 -22.61
CA LEU A 327 -16.34 24.64 -22.36
C LEU A 327 -17.18 24.58 -21.08
N LEU A 328 -16.80 25.32 -20.05
CA LEU A 328 -17.54 25.43 -18.79
C LEU A 328 -18.92 26.10 -18.96
N LYS A 329 -19.14 26.84 -20.06
CA LYS A 329 -20.40 27.52 -20.38
C LYS A 329 -21.35 26.69 -21.24
N ASP A 330 -20.91 25.58 -21.83
CA ASP A 330 -21.76 24.73 -22.67
C ASP A 330 -22.61 23.76 -21.80
N PRO A 331 -23.94 23.77 -21.93
CA PRO A 331 -24.82 22.87 -21.17
C PRO A 331 -24.88 21.44 -21.73
N THR A 332 -24.42 21.18 -22.96
CA THR A 332 -24.81 19.97 -23.70
C THR A 332 -23.80 18.83 -23.78
N GLN A 333 -22.55 18.97 -23.35
CA GLN A 333 -21.62 17.84 -23.25
C GLN A 333 -20.36 18.28 -22.51
N MET A 334 -20.06 17.65 -21.36
CA MET A 334 -18.71 17.16 -21.00
C MET A 334 -18.65 16.71 -19.54
N ASP A 335 -17.88 15.65 -19.32
CA ASP A 335 -17.56 15.03 -18.03
C ASP A 335 -16.76 16.00 -17.13
N VAL A 336 -17.20 16.19 -15.88
CA VAL A 336 -16.53 17.02 -14.85
C VAL A 336 -15.06 16.62 -14.67
N ASN A 337 -14.72 15.34 -14.84
CA ASN A 337 -13.35 14.84 -14.78
C ASN A 337 -12.46 15.46 -15.86
N MET A 338 -12.95 15.53 -17.10
CA MET A 338 -12.17 16.12 -18.20
C MET A 338 -11.92 17.62 -17.99
N LEU A 339 -12.87 18.33 -17.37
CA LEU A 339 -12.74 19.75 -17.05
C LEU A 339 -11.71 19.97 -15.94
N SER A 340 -11.73 19.13 -14.91
CA SER A 340 -10.72 19.11 -13.83
C SER A 340 -9.33 18.81 -14.38
N ASP A 341 -9.18 17.80 -15.24
CA ASP A 341 -7.91 17.45 -15.88
C ASP A 341 -7.33 18.61 -16.70
N LYS A 342 -8.18 19.30 -17.48
CA LYS A 342 -7.75 20.46 -18.26
C LYS A 342 -7.25 21.59 -17.36
N LEU A 343 -7.93 21.85 -16.24
CA LEU A 343 -7.52 22.85 -15.26
C LEU A 343 -6.19 22.48 -14.59
N ASN A 344 -6.04 21.23 -14.12
CA ASN A 344 -4.81 20.72 -13.52
C ASN A 344 -3.62 20.83 -14.48
N ASN A 345 -3.83 20.50 -15.76
CA ASN A 345 -2.80 20.65 -16.80
C ASN A 345 -2.34 22.10 -17.00
N ILE A 346 -3.20 23.10 -16.79
CA ILE A 346 -2.81 24.52 -16.87
C ILE A 346 -1.85 24.85 -15.72
N TYR A 347 -2.21 24.49 -14.49
CA TYR A 347 -1.37 24.68 -13.30
C TYR A 347 0.01 24.03 -13.47
N ILE A 348 0.02 22.75 -13.87
CA ILE A 348 1.23 21.93 -13.96
C ILE A 348 2.15 22.36 -15.10
N LYS A 349 1.61 22.75 -16.27
CA LYS A 349 2.44 23.26 -17.38
C LYS A 349 3.15 24.55 -17.03
N ALA A 350 2.46 25.48 -16.37
CA ALA A 350 3.09 26.71 -15.90
C ALA A 350 4.17 26.40 -14.85
N ALA A 351 3.88 25.47 -13.91
CA ALA A 351 4.82 25.07 -12.88
C ALA A 351 6.08 24.39 -13.46
N TYR A 352 5.95 23.53 -14.47
CA TYR A 352 7.12 22.90 -15.11
C TYR A 352 8.04 23.88 -15.83
N LYS A 353 7.52 25.02 -16.30
CA LYS A 353 8.32 26.07 -16.95
C LYS A 353 9.13 26.88 -15.92
N THR A 354 8.68 26.98 -14.67
CA THR A 354 9.17 28.03 -13.74
C THR A 354 9.55 27.55 -12.34
N VAL A 355 9.00 26.44 -11.87
CA VAL A 355 9.18 25.90 -10.52
C VAL A 355 10.12 24.70 -10.56
N GLN A 356 11.03 24.61 -9.59
CA GLN A 356 11.97 23.50 -9.54
C GLN A 356 11.25 22.18 -9.20
N PHE A 357 11.38 21.20 -10.09
CA PHE A 357 10.88 19.84 -9.87
C PHE A 357 12.01 18.93 -9.35
N ARG A 358 11.94 18.52 -8.08
CA ARG A 358 12.88 17.55 -7.50
C ARG A 358 12.41 16.13 -7.72
N LYS A 359 13.20 15.35 -8.47
CA LYS A 359 13.03 13.89 -8.58
C LYS A 359 13.46 13.19 -7.30
N VAL A 360 12.61 12.29 -6.79
CA VAL A 360 12.95 11.45 -5.64
C VAL A 360 14.05 10.47 -6.06
N HIS A 361 15.21 10.57 -5.42
CA HIS A 361 16.29 9.59 -5.58
C HIS A 361 16.15 8.55 -4.48
N HIS A 362 15.60 7.38 -4.81
CA HIS A 362 15.68 6.25 -3.88
C HIS A 362 17.15 5.87 -3.70
N ARG A 363 17.67 6.01 -2.48
CA ARG A 363 18.86 5.25 -2.07
C ARG A 363 18.46 3.78 -2.20
N LYS A 364 18.94 3.09 -3.24
CA LYS A 364 18.76 1.64 -3.38
C LYS A 364 19.11 1.02 -2.03
N LYS A 365 18.14 0.36 -1.38
CA LYS A 365 18.44 -0.43 -0.19
C LYS A 365 19.55 -1.39 -0.62
N LYS A 366 20.73 -1.33 0.02
CA LYS A 366 21.77 -2.32 -0.26
C LYS A 366 21.19 -3.65 0.20
N ILE A 367 20.62 -4.42 -0.73
CA ILE A 367 20.28 -5.82 -0.50
C ILE A 367 21.52 -6.42 0.15
N LYS A 368 21.41 -6.88 1.40
CA LYS A 368 22.54 -7.50 2.10
C LYS A 368 23.01 -8.65 1.22
N SER A 369 24.14 -8.45 0.53
CA SER A 369 24.65 -9.45 -0.39
C SER A 369 24.92 -10.71 0.44
N LYS A 370 24.57 -11.87 -0.11
CA LYS A 370 24.83 -13.14 0.58
C LYS A 370 26.32 -13.20 0.97
N PRO A 371 26.68 -13.78 2.12
CA PRO A 371 28.05 -13.67 2.65
C PRO A 371 29.14 -14.28 1.75
N TRP A 372 28.79 -15.26 0.92
CA TRP A 372 29.70 -15.83 -0.09
C TRP A 372 29.84 -14.99 -1.37
N ILE A 373 29.11 -13.87 -1.47
CA ILE A 373 29.24 -12.91 -2.59
C ILE A 373 30.34 -11.90 -2.25
N THR A 374 31.58 -12.27 -2.54
CA THR A 374 32.76 -11.45 -2.27
C THR A 374 33.04 -10.40 -3.36
N HIS A 375 34.02 -9.53 -3.15
CA HIS A 375 34.47 -8.59 -4.17
C HIS A 375 34.94 -9.33 -5.44
N ASP A 376 35.69 -10.41 -5.31
CA ASP A 376 36.21 -11.20 -6.44
C ASP A 376 35.09 -11.82 -7.29
N ILE A 377 34.04 -12.35 -6.65
CA ILE A 377 32.91 -12.92 -7.40
C ILE A 377 32.17 -11.84 -8.17
N ASN A 378 32.03 -10.64 -7.60
CA ASN A 378 31.38 -9.51 -8.25
C ASN A 378 32.22 -8.95 -9.39
N ARG A 379 33.56 -8.96 -9.26
CA ARG A 379 34.48 -8.64 -10.35
C ARG A 379 34.29 -9.60 -11.53
N LEU A 380 34.34 -10.91 -11.26
CA LEU A 380 34.12 -11.93 -12.30
C LEU A 380 32.70 -11.85 -12.90
N ARG A 381 31.67 -11.58 -12.09
CA ARG A 381 30.30 -11.38 -12.58
C ARG A 381 30.23 -10.22 -13.59
N LYS A 382 30.84 -9.07 -13.25
CA LYS A 382 30.92 -7.91 -14.15
C LYS A 382 31.69 -8.23 -15.43
N GLU A 383 32.78 -8.98 -15.31
CA GLU A 383 33.57 -9.43 -16.46
C GLU A 383 32.75 -10.34 -17.39
N VAL A 384 32.04 -11.33 -16.84
CA VAL A 384 31.16 -12.23 -17.61
C VAL A 384 30.06 -11.44 -18.33
N ARG A 385 29.41 -10.48 -17.66
CA ARG A 385 28.37 -9.63 -18.27
C ARG A 385 28.94 -8.71 -19.35
N SER A 386 30.13 -8.15 -19.13
CA SER A 386 30.82 -7.31 -20.11
C SER A 386 31.20 -8.11 -21.37
N LEU A 387 31.78 -9.30 -21.19
CA LEU A 387 32.10 -10.22 -22.28
C LEU A 387 30.83 -10.74 -22.98
N GLY A 388 29.75 -10.99 -22.24
CA GLY A 388 28.45 -11.37 -22.79
C GLY A 388 27.85 -10.28 -23.67
N LYS A 389 27.94 -9.01 -23.24
CA LYS A 389 27.55 -7.86 -24.08
C LYS A 389 28.41 -7.75 -25.33
N LYS A 390 29.75 -7.86 -25.20
CA LYS A 390 30.64 -7.87 -26.36
C LYS A 390 30.36 -9.03 -27.32
N LEU A 391 30.02 -10.22 -26.79
CA LEU A 391 29.64 -11.36 -27.61
C LEU A 391 28.32 -11.12 -28.35
N HIS A 392 27.37 -10.42 -27.73
CA HIS A 392 26.13 -10.03 -28.37
C HIS A 392 26.36 -8.97 -29.47
N ASP A 393 27.25 -8.01 -29.23
CA ASP A 393 27.63 -6.98 -30.21
C ASP A 393 28.48 -7.57 -31.36
N GLU A 394 29.30 -8.59 -31.08
CA GLU A 394 30.17 -9.30 -32.04
C GLU A 394 29.96 -10.84 -32.04
N PRO A 395 28.82 -11.35 -32.55
CA PRO A 395 28.42 -12.75 -32.40
C PRO A 395 29.34 -13.78 -33.05
N ASN A 396 30.04 -13.39 -34.11
CA ASN A 396 30.93 -14.26 -34.88
C ASN A 396 32.38 -14.28 -34.34
N ASN A 397 32.65 -13.54 -33.26
CA ASN A 397 33.99 -13.47 -32.68
C ASN A 397 34.27 -14.69 -31.77
N CYS A 398 34.95 -15.69 -32.33
CA CYS A 398 35.28 -16.93 -31.61
C CYS A 398 36.20 -16.71 -30.39
N PHE A 399 37.06 -15.69 -30.40
CA PHE A 399 37.92 -15.34 -29.27
C PHE A 399 37.10 -14.76 -28.12
N THR A 400 36.11 -13.92 -28.42
CA THR A 400 35.17 -13.39 -27.43
C THR A 400 34.31 -14.50 -26.84
N LEU A 401 33.80 -15.43 -27.66
CA LEU A 401 33.07 -16.60 -27.17
C LEU A 401 33.92 -17.47 -26.24
N ALA A 402 35.16 -17.77 -26.62
CA ALA A 402 36.08 -18.54 -25.79
C ALA A 402 36.38 -17.85 -24.46
N SER A 403 36.58 -16.52 -24.50
CA SER A 403 36.85 -15.70 -23.32
C SER A 403 35.63 -15.63 -22.38
N TYR A 404 34.44 -15.40 -22.93
CA TYR A 404 33.16 -15.46 -22.20
C TYR A 404 32.96 -16.82 -21.53
N CYS A 405 33.14 -17.91 -22.28
CA CYS A 405 33.00 -19.27 -21.76
C CYS A 405 34.01 -19.56 -20.64
N LYS A 406 35.26 -19.10 -20.79
CA LYS A 406 36.30 -19.22 -19.75
C LYS A 406 35.92 -18.45 -18.48
N ALA A 407 35.59 -17.16 -18.61
CA ALA A 407 35.19 -16.32 -17.50
C ALA A 407 33.95 -16.87 -16.78
N LYS A 408 32.95 -17.37 -17.53
CA LYS A 408 31.74 -18.00 -16.98
C LYS A 408 32.05 -19.28 -16.22
N ARG A 409 32.98 -20.11 -16.70
CA ARG A 409 33.45 -21.31 -15.98
C ARG A 409 34.18 -20.94 -14.70
N GLU A 410 35.07 -19.96 -14.74
CA GLU A 410 35.81 -19.47 -13.56
C GLU A 410 34.87 -18.87 -12.51
N PHE A 411 33.93 -18.03 -12.93
CA PHE A 411 32.86 -17.49 -12.08
C PHE A 411 32.08 -18.62 -11.39
N ASN A 412 31.60 -19.61 -12.16
CA ASN A 412 30.82 -20.71 -11.61
C ASN A 412 31.63 -21.61 -10.67
N LYS A 413 32.92 -21.83 -10.95
CA LYS A 413 33.83 -22.58 -10.09
C LYS A 413 34.07 -21.86 -8.77
N LEU A 414 34.39 -20.56 -8.81
CA LEU A 414 34.61 -19.75 -7.63
C LEU A 414 33.34 -19.63 -6.79
N ARG A 415 32.18 -19.41 -7.43
CA ARG A 415 30.86 -19.38 -6.78
C ARG A 415 30.58 -20.63 -5.96
N LYS A 416 30.71 -21.81 -6.59
CA LYS A 416 30.48 -23.09 -5.94
C LYS A 416 31.46 -23.32 -4.79
N LYS A 417 32.73 -22.93 -4.97
CA LYS A 417 33.76 -23.03 -3.92
C LYS A 417 33.42 -22.14 -2.73
N LEU A 418 33.24 -20.83 -2.91
CA LEU A 418 32.97 -19.89 -1.83
C LEU A 418 31.68 -20.23 -1.06
N ARG A 419 30.64 -20.68 -1.76
CA ARG A 419 29.42 -21.16 -1.12
C ARG A 419 29.67 -22.41 -0.28
N LYS A 420 30.42 -23.38 -0.81
CA LYS A 420 30.79 -24.61 -0.10
C LYS A 420 31.62 -24.28 1.15
N ASP A 421 32.70 -23.51 0.99
CA ASP A 421 33.61 -23.09 2.07
C ASP A 421 32.82 -22.37 3.19
N TYR A 422 31.84 -21.54 2.82
CA TYR A 422 30.98 -20.86 3.78
C TYR A 422 30.10 -21.82 4.60
N TYR A 423 29.40 -22.76 3.96
CA TYR A 423 28.57 -23.72 4.68
C TYR A 423 29.42 -24.71 5.48
N GLU A 424 30.59 -25.14 4.98
CA GLU A 424 31.53 -25.97 5.74
C GLU A 424 32.04 -25.25 7.00
N ALA A 425 32.32 -23.94 6.92
CA ALA A 425 32.69 -23.14 8.09
C ALA A 425 31.55 -23.07 9.12
N ILE A 426 30.29 -22.90 8.68
CA ILE A 426 29.13 -22.90 9.57
C ILE A 426 28.94 -24.28 10.21
N THR A 427 28.99 -25.36 9.43
CA THR A 427 28.87 -26.72 9.94
C THR A 427 30.00 -27.05 10.94
N GLY A 428 31.23 -26.58 10.68
CA GLY A 428 32.34 -26.69 11.61
C GLY A 428 32.08 -25.95 12.93
N GLN A 429 31.51 -24.73 12.87
CA GLN A 429 31.10 -24.00 14.06
C GLN A 429 30.01 -24.75 14.83
N ILE A 430 29.02 -25.33 14.14
CA ILE A 430 27.94 -26.11 14.77
C ILE A 430 28.51 -27.36 15.47
N ASN A 431 29.41 -28.09 14.83
CA ASN A 431 29.99 -29.32 15.39
C ASN A 431 30.87 -29.08 16.61
N ASN A 432 31.39 -27.85 16.78
CA ASN A 432 32.21 -27.46 17.93
C ASN A 432 31.38 -26.91 19.11
N LEU A 433 30.05 -26.77 18.97
CA LEU A 433 29.18 -26.33 20.05
C LEU A 433 28.92 -27.48 21.03
N ASP A 434 29.08 -27.21 22.33
CA ASP A 434 28.82 -28.20 23.37
C ASP A 434 27.32 -28.46 23.54
N SER A 435 26.95 -29.69 23.87
CA SER A 435 25.56 -30.20 23.95
C SER A 435 24.63 -29.40 24.90
N LYS A 436 25.20 -28.57 25.78
CA LYS A 436 24.50 -27.72 26.74
C LYS A 436 24.23 -26.28 26.25
N SER A 437 24.70 -25.91 25.06
CA SER A 437 24.68 -24.54 24.52
C SER A 437 23.58 -24.31 23.47
N ALA A 438 22.35 -24.78 23.75
CA ALA A 438 21.20 -24.66 22.83
C ALA A 438 20.92 -23.21 22.36
N ASN A 439 21.15 -22.22 23.24
CA ASN A 439 20.99 -20.81 22.91
C ASN A 439 22.05 -20.31 21.90
N GLU A 440 23.27 -20.82 21.93
CA GLU A 440 24.32 -20.46 20.97
C GLU A 440 24.07 -21.12 19.61
N PHE A 441 23.60 -22.37 19.63
CA PHE A 441 23.12 -23.05 18.43
C PHE A 441 22.00 -22.27 17.73
N TRP A 442 20.95 -21.89 18.45
CA TRP A 442 19.85 -21.11 17.89
C TRP A 442 20.27 -19.70 17.49
N LYS A 443 21.19 -19.04 18.22
CA LYS A 443 21.77 -17.75 17.79
C LYS A 443 22.52 -17.89 16.46
N LEU A 444 23.31 -18.94 16.27
CA LEU A 444 24.05 -19.19 15.03
C LEU A 444 23.09 -19.52 13.88
N ILE A 445 22.12 -20.40 14.10
CA ILE A 445 21.09 -20.75 13.11
C ILE A 445 20.25 -19.51 12.74
N ASN A 446 19.81 -18.71 13.71
CA ASN A 446 18.98 -17.52 13.45
C ASN A 446 19.76 -16.38 12.79
N LYS A 447 21.08 -16.30 12.99
CA LYS A 447 21.96 -15.39 12.27
C LYS A 447 22.13 -15.76 10.78
N HIS A 448 22.00 -17.06 10.46
CA HIS A 448 22.27 -17.62 9.13
C HIS A 448 21.02 -18.11 8.39
N LYS A 449 19.89 -18.24 9.07
CA LYS A 449 18.58 -18.15 8.45
C LYS A 449 18.54 -16.78 7.80
N SER A 450 18.40 -16.78 6.47
CA SER A 450 17.80 -15.63 5.82
C SER A 450 16.53 -15.29 6.60
N SER A 451 16.15 -14.03 6.70
CA SER A 451 14.78 -13.68 7.07
C SER A 451 13.85 -14.31 6.02
N SER A 452 13.56 -15.60 6.22
CA SER A 452 12.59 -16.46 5.55
C SER A 452 11.45 -16.75 6.51
N THR A 453 11.35 -15.93 7.55
CA THR A 453 10.12 -15.59 8.24
C THR A 453 9.81 -14.13 7.89
N ASN A 454 9.70 -13.82 6.59
CA ASN A 454 8.41 -13.26 6.21
C ASN A 454 7.49 -14.46 6.42
N THR A 455 6.68 -14.40 7.47
CA THR A 455 5.46 -15.19 7.53
C THR A 455 4.84 -15.21 6.13
N ASP A 456 4.30 -16.37 5.75
CA ASP A 456 3.54 -16.64 4.53
C ASP A 456 2.26 -15.77 4.44
N VAL A 457 2.37 -14.48 4.70
CA VAL A 457 1.39 -13.49 4.29
C VAL A 457 1.90 -13.02 2.95
N ASN A 458 1.21 -13.45 1.90
CA ASN A 458 1.35 -12.85 0.58
C ASN A 458 1.29 -11.32 0.80
N PRO A 459 2.28 -10.50 0.36
CA PRO A 459 2.26 -9.05 0.62
C PRO A 459 0.93 -8.42 0.19
N THR A 460 0.32 -8.99 -0.85
CA THR A 460 -1.02 -8.72 -1.35
C THR A 460 -2.16 -8.99 -0.34
N GLU A 461 -2.02 -10.01 0.50
CA GLU A 461 -3.02 -10.43 1.50
C GLU A 461 -2.92 -9.59 2.77
N GLY A 462 -1.69 -9.25 3.20
CA GLY A 462 -1.46 -8.25 4.24
C GLY A 462 -1.93 -6.86 3.81
N MET A 463 -1.58 -6.43 2.60
CA MET A 463 -2.06 -5.15 2.04
C MET A 463 -3.57 -5.13 1.83
N LYS A 464 -4.18 -6.24 1.40
CA LYS A 464 -5.63 -6.36 1.30
C LYS A 464 -6.30 -6.24 2.68
N LEU A 465 -5.70 -6.83 3.71
CA LEU A 465 -6.13 -6.66 5.10
C LEU A 465 -6.15 -5.17 5.52
N PHE A 466 -5.12 -4.40 5.17
CA PHE A 466 -5.07 -2.95 5.43
C PHE A 466 -6.09 -2.17 4.59
N VAL A 467 -6.24 -2.48 3.31
CA VAL A 467 -7.21 -1.79 2.45
C VAL A 467 -8.65 -2.12 2.83
N ASP A 468 -8.95 -3.37 3.16
CA ASP A 468 -10.27 -3.77 3.65
C ASP A 468 -10.54 -3.14 5.02
N HIS A 469 -9.53 -3.02 5.89
CA HIS A 469 -9.62 -2.29 7.16
C HIS A 469 -9.95 -0.81 6.95
N TYR A 470 -9.18 -0.09 6.13
CA TYR A 470 -9.44 1.33 5.86
C TYR A 470 -10.74 1.55 5.06
N LYS A 471 -11.10 0.65 4.14
CA LYS A 471 -12.43 0.69 3.48
C LYS A 471 -13.54 0.54 4.49
N SER A 472 -13.41 -0.38 5.45
CA SER A 472 -14.41 -0.53 6.52
C SER A 472 -14.45 0.65 7.49
N LEU A 473 -13.36 1.40 7.65
CA LEU A 473 -13.30 2.59 8.48
C LEU A 473 -13.91 3.81 7.77
N LEU A 474 -13.55 4.00 6.50
CA LEU A 474 -13.88 5.18 5.70
C LEU A 474 -15.24 5.09 5.02
N ASN A 475 -15.71 3.88 4.70
CA ASN A 475 -17.05 3.67 4.12
C ASN A 475 -18.00 3.19 5.21
N ASP A 476 -19.11 3.89 5.42
CA ASP A 476 -20.13 3.47 6.37
C ASP A 476 -20.67 2.08 6.03
N LYS A 477 -20.99 1.30 7.07
CA LYS A 477 -21.68 0.01 6.91
C LYS A 477 -22.90 0.25 6.04
N GLU A 478 -22.98 -0.43 4.89
CA GLU A 478 -24.14 -0.41 4.02
C GLU A 478 -25.42 -0.52 4.85
N VAL A 479 -26.20 0.56 4.90
CA VAL A 479 -27.58 0.48 5.35
C VAL A 479 -28.26 -0.45 4.37
N SER A 480 -28.73 -1.59 4.85
CA SER A 480 -29.45 -2.56 4.03
C SER A 480 -30.56 -1.84 3.23
N PRO A 481 -30.77 -2.17 1.95
CA PRO A 481 -31.67 -1.44 1.05
C PRO A 481 -33.18 -1.55 1.42
N ASN A 482 -33.52 -2.06 2.60
CA ASN A 482 -34.90 -2.32 2.99
C ASN A 482 -35.65 -1.12 3.60
N ASN A 483 -35.03 0.06 3.71
CA ASN A 483 -35.68 1.26 4.25
C ASN A 483 -35.76 2.43 3.23
N ALA A 484 -35.69 2.15 1.93
CA ALA A 484 -35.76 3.18 0.89
C ALA A 484 -37.18 3.72 0.62
N ASP A 485 -38.23 3.10 1.17
CA ASP A 485 -39.63 3.39 0.81
C ASP A 485 -40.37 4.40 1.71
N GLU A 486 -39.70 5.04 2.69
CA GLU A 486 -40.29 6.16 3.46
C GLU A 486 -39.44 7.44 3.38
N LEU A 487 -39.14 7.89 2.16
CA LEU A 487 -38.82 9.30 1.95
C LEU A 487 -40.14 10.08 1.92
N LEU A 488 -40.55 10.61 3.09
CA LEU A 488 -41.58 11.64 3.16
C LEU A 488 -41.18 12.81 2.24
N PRO A 489 -42.11 13.41 1.49
CA PRO A 489 -41.81 14.54 0.64
C PRO A 489 -41.31 15.68 1.52
N LEU A 490 -40.01 15.98 1.41
CA LEU A 490 -39.43 17.20 1.95
C LEU A 490 -40.21 18.36 1.35
N ASN A 491 -40.90 19.12 2.20
CA ASN A 491 -41.39 20.44 1.85
C ASN A 491 -40.16 21.26 1.44
N ILE A 492 -39.96 21.43 0.13
CA ILE A 492 -38.92 22.28 -0.43
C ILE A 492 -39.30 23.71 -0.08
N ASP A 493 -38.84 24.16 1.09
CA ASP A 493 -38.81 25.57 1.41
C ASP A 493 -37.72 26.19 0.51
N ASN A 494 -38.13 26.82 -0.60
CA ASN A 494 -37.29 27.40 -1.66
C ASN A 494 -36.39 28.57 -1.18
N ASN A 495 -36.13 28.69 0.12
CA ASN A 495 -35.42 29.80 0.76
C ASN A 495 -34.23 29.33 1.62
N LYS A 496 -33.51 28.29 1.21
CA LYS A 496 -32.18 28.00 1.80
C LYS A 496 -31.09 28.74 1.02
N PRO A 497 -30.37 29.72 1.61
CA PRO A 497 -29.27 30.43 0.95
C PRO A 497 -28.02 29.57 0.68
N LEU A 498 -28.02 28.30 1.07
CA LEU A 498 -26.88 27.39 0.96
C LEU A 498 -26.73 26.75 -0.43
N ASP A 499 -27.79 26.74 -1.24
CA ASP A 499 -27.78 26.09 -2.57
C ASP A 499 -27.64 27.10 -3.73
N PHE A 500 -27.28 28.35 -3.43
CA PHE A 500 -27.01 29.35 -4.47
C PHE A 500 -25.67 29.07 -5.17
N PRO A 501 -25.55 29.44 -6.46
CA PRO A 501 -24.27 29.38 -7.16
C PRO A 501 -23.18 30.18 -6.44
N PHE A 502 -22.02 29.58 -6.27
CA PHE A 502 -20.83 30.22 -5.74
C PHE A 502 -20.48 31.46 -6.55
N THR A 503 -20.12 32.53 -5.85
CA THR A 503 -19.67 33.79 -6.44
C THR A 503 -18.14 33.82 -6.54
N HIS A 504 -17.61 34.62 -7.47
CA HIS A 504 -16.17 34.86 -7.58
C HIS A 504 -15.56 35.42 -6.28
N LYS A 505 -16.35 36.17 -5.49
CA LYS A 505 -15.90 36.73 -4.22
C LYS A 505 -15.69 35.62 -3.18
N GLU A 506 -16.65 34.72 -3.03
CA GLU A 506 -16.56 33.58 -2.10
C GLU A 506 -15.39 32.67 -2.50
N THR A 507 -15.26 32.32 -3.78
CA THR A 507 -14.12 31.53 -4.26
C THR A 507 -12.78 32.20 -3.95
N LYS A 508 -12.69 33.53 -4.13
CA LYS A 508 -11.48 34.30 -3.85
C LYS A 508 -11.14 34.37 -2.36
N GLU A 509 -12.14 34.46 -1.50
CA GLU A 509 -11.97 34.45 -0.04
C GLU A 509 -11.50 33.06 0.43
N ALA A 510 -12.12 31.98 -0.06
CA ALA A 510 -11.71 30.61 0.23
C ALA A 510 -10.25 30.33 -0.18
N ILE A 511 -9.81 30.79 -1.37
CA ILE A 511 -8.42 30.62 -1.83
C ILE A 511 -7.42 31.29 -0.87
N LYS A 512 -7.77 32.42 -0.25
CA LYS A 512 -6.87 33.12 0.69
C LYS A 512 -6.65 32.32 1.97
N GLU A 513 -7.67 31.60 2.42
CA GLU A 513 -7.66 30.79 3.65
C GLU A 513 -6.90 29.48 3.53
N LEU A 514 -6.58 29.02 2.31
CA LEU A 514 -5.78 27.82 2.09
C LEU A 514 -4.48 27.85 2.91
N LYS A 515 -4.08 26.75 3.56
CA LYS A 515 -2.81 26.71 4.30
C LYS A 515 -1.64 26.51 3.33
N CYS A 516 -0.57 27.30 3.48
CA CYS A 516 0.66 27.11 2.71
C CYS A 516 1.49 25.94 3.28
N ASN A 517 2.48 25.48 2.52
CA ASN A 517 3.33 24.31 2.77
C ASN A 517 2.52 23.03 2.99
N LYS A 518 1.32 22.98 2.38
CA LYS A 518 0.55 21.76 2.28
C LYS A 518 1.01 21.00 1.05
N SER A 519 1.03 19.70 1.21
CA SER A 519 1.43 18.78 0.17
C SER A 519 0.42 18.76 -0.98
N ALA A 520 0.90 18.46 -2.18
CA ALA A 520 0.04 18.31 -3.36
C ALA A 520 -0.74 17.01 -3.33
N GLY A 521 -1.96 17.01 -3.87
CA GLY A 521 -2.72 15.79 -4.15
C GLY A 521 -2.11 14.99 -5.31
N ILE A 522 -2.88 14.01 -5.79
CA ILE A 522 -2.51 13.16 -6.93
C ILE A 522 -2.27 13.98 -8.22
N ASP A 523 -2.88 15.16 -8.30
CA ASP A 523 -2.78 16.12 -9.39
C ASP A 523 -1.46 16.93 -9.41
N LEU A 524 -0.62 16.80 -8.38
CA LEU A 524 0.61 17.56 -8.14
C LEU A 524 0.39 19.08 -8.00
N VAL A 525 -0.84 19.54 -7.80
CA VAL A 525 -1.18 20.96 -7.60
C VAL A 525 -1.04 21.29 -6.11
N ILE A 526 -0.13 22.21 -5.78
CA ILE A 526 0.04 22.72 -4.42
C ILE A 526 -0.79 24.00 -4.20
N ASN A 527 -1.15 24.28 -2.95
CA ASN A 527 -1.95 25.47 -2.58
C ASN A 527 -1.29 26.78 -3.03
N GLU A 528 0.04 26.83 -3.11
CA GLU A 528 0.80 27.99 -3.57
C GLU A 528 0.52 28.33 -5.04
N PHE A 529 0.29 27.33 -5.89
CA PHE A 529 -0.08 27.55 -7.29
C PHE A 529 -1.41 28.28 -7.37
N ILE A 530 -2.42 27.76 -6.66
CA ILE A 530 -3.79 28.29 -6.60
C ILE A 530 -3.79 29.72 -6.02
N LYS A 531 -3.02 29.94 -4.94
CA LYS A 531 -2.88 31.27 -4.32
C LYS A 531 -2.18 32.26 -5.23
N ALA A 532 -1.11 31.86 -5.91
CA ALA A 532 -0.37 32.74 -6.81
C ALA A 532 -1.23 33.18 -7.99
N SER A 533 -1.92 32.24 -8.66
CA SER A 533 -2.77 32.52 -9.82
C SER A 533 -4.20 32.96 -9.48
N CYS A 534 -4.48 33.30 -8.21
CA CYS A 534 -5.82 33.65 -7.73
C CYS A 534 -6.49 34.73 -8.60
N ASN A 535 -5.77 35.77 -9.01
CA ASN A 535 -6.35 36.83 -9.84
C ASN A 535 -6.64 36.41 -11.30
N ILE A 536 -6.06 35.30 -11.76
CA ILE A 536 -6.19 34.81 -13.15
C ILE A 536 -7.26 33.72 -13.23
N LEU A 537 -7.23 32.73 -12.34
CA LEU A 537 -8.04 31.51 -12.44
C LEU A 537 -9.29 31.48 -11.55
N THR A 538 -9.52 32.47 -10.69
CA THR A 538 -10.76 32.53 -9.88
C THR A 538 -12.02 32.40 -10.73
N PRO A 539 -12.17 33.06 -11.90
CA PRO A 539 -13.37 32.90 -12.72
C PRO A 539 -13.62 31.45 -13.18
N THR A 540 -12.57 30.80 -13.68
CA THR A 540 -12.60 29.41 -14.14
C THR A 540 -12.91 28.43 -13.01
N LEU A 541 -12.30 28.62 -11.83
CA LEU A 541 -12.57 27.82 -10.63
C LEU A 541 -14.02 27.96 -10.15
N THR A 542 -14.55 29.18 -10.09
CA THR A 542 -15.95 29.41 -9.69
C THR A 542 -16.91 28.72 -10.66
N ASN A 543 -16.64 28.78 -11.97
CA ASN A 543 -17.46 28.10 -12.97
C ASN A 543 -17.40 26.58 -12.83
N LEU A 544 -16.23 26.02 -12.52
CA LEU A 544 -16.07 24.59 -12.26
C LEU A 544 -16.85 24.17 -11.00
N PHE A 545 -16.74 24.90 -9.89
CA PHE A 545 -17.50 24.62 -8.66
C PHE A 545 -19.01 24.72 -8.87
N ASN A 546 -19.47 25.71 -9.64
CA ASN A 546 -20.89 25.82 -9.99
C ASN A 546 -21.36 24.69 -10.91
N LYS A 547 -20.50 24.21 -11.81
CA LYS A 547 -20.80 23.02 -12.62
C LYS A 547 -20.96 21.78 -11.74
N ILE A 548 -20.04 21.57 -10.80
CA ILE A 548 -20.11 20.49 -9.79
C ILE A 548 -21.42 20.60 -9.00
N LEU A 549 -21.74 21.80 -8.49
CA LEU A 549 -22.98 22.04 -7.74
C LEU A 549 -24.24 21.74 -8.58
N SER A 550 -24.27 22.16 -9.85
CA SER A 550 -25.42 21.97 -10.73
C SER A 550 -25.63 20.52 -11.20
N THR A 551 -24.54 19.73 -11.27
CA THR A 551 -24.56 18.35 -11.78
C THR A 551 -24.59 17.31 -10.67
N GLY A 552 -24.14 17.66 -9.47
CA GLY A 552 -23.89 16.71 -8.39
C GLY A 552 -22.70 15.78 -8.65
N GLU A 553 -21.96 15.98 -9.74
CA GLU A 553 -20.80 15.17 -10.12
C GLU A 553 -19.51 15.83 -9.62
N ILE A 554 -18.72 15.10 -8.83
CA ILE A 554 -17.40 15.53 -8.36
C ILE A 554 -16.28 14.88 -9.19
N PRO A 555 -15.12 15.55 -9.37
CA PRO A 555 -13.96 14.91 -9.98
C PRO A 555 -13.56 13.66 -9.20
N LYS A 556 -13.38 12.54 -9.90
CA LYS A 556 -12.98 11.26 -9.32
C LYS A 556 -11.66 11.35 -8.57
N GLU A 557 -10.76 12.23 -9.04
CA GLU A 557 -9.47 12.48 -8.40
C GLU A 557 -9.59 13.03 -6.97
N TRP A 558 -10.70 13.72 -6.65
CA TRP A 558 -10.91 14.28 -5.31
C TRP A 558 -11.33 13.23 -4.28
N ASN A 559 -11.79 12.06 -4.74
CA ASN A 559 -12.18 10.94 -3.88
C ASN A 559 -11.00 10.01 -3.55
N LEU A 560 -9.77 10.48 -3.75
CA LEU A 560 -8.55 9.68 -3.68
C LEU A 560 -7.60 10.23 -2.64
N ALA A 561 -7.19 9.37 -1.69
CA ALA A 561 -6.23 9.72 -0.65
C ALA A 561 -5.14 8.66 -0.54
N PHE A 562 -3.88 9.10 -0.41
CA PHE A 562 -2.75 8.23 -0.09
C PHE A 562 -2.72 7.99 1.42
N ILE A 563 -2.86 6.75 1.86
CA ILE A 563 -2.80 6.42 3.29
C ILE A 563 -1.49 5.69 3.58
N LYS A 564 -0.72 6.21 4.53
CA LYS A 564 0.44 5.55 5.11
C LYS A 564 0.08 4.99 6.47
N SER A 565 0.26 3.69 6.63
CA SER A 565 0.07 3.01 7.90
C SER A 565 1.33 3.15 8.76
N LEU A 566 1.21 3.82 9.90
CA LEU A 566 2.26 3.94 10.91
C LEU A 566 1.96 3.02 12.07
N TYR A 567 2.86 2.09 12.38
CA TYR A 567 2.66 1.16 13.49
C TYR A 567 2.60 1.91 14.84
N LYS A 568 1.53 1.70 15.61
CA LYS A 568 1.35 2.27 16.95
C LYS A 568 1.96 1.34 18.00
N SER A 569 1.29 0.22 18.30
CA SER A 569 1.70 -0.80 19.29
C SER A 569 0.74 -2.00 19.24
N GLY A 570 1.14 -3.19 19.74
CA GLY A 570 0.28 -4.39 19.78
C GLY A 570 0.80 -5.55 18.94
N ASN A 571 -0.10 -6.32 18.32
CA ASN A 571 0.28 -7.34 17.35
C ASN A 571 0.56 -6.66 15.99
N PRO A 572 1.77 -6.78 15.42
CA PRO A 572 2.10 -6.20 14.12
C PRO A 572 1.29 -6.75 12.94
N ASP A 573 0.64 -7.91 13.10
CA ASP A 573 -0.18 -8.52 12.05
C ASP A 573 -1.65 -8.04 12.03
N ASP A 574 -2.05 -7.18 12.99
CA ASP A 574 -3.40 -6.62 13.07
C ASP A 574 -3.40 -5.16 12.54
N PRO A 575 -4.11 -4.87 11.42
CA PRO A 575 -4.21 -3.52 10.87
C PRO A 575 -4.71 -2.47 11.87
N GLY A 576 -5.53 -2.85 12.86
CA GLY A 576 -6.04 -1.94 13.89
C GLY A 576 -4.97 -1.39 14.84
N ASN A 577 -3.76 -1.97 14.82
CA ASN A 577 -2.59 -1.49 15.58
C ASN A 577 -1.75 -0.47 14.81
N TYR A 578 -2.22 -0.01 13.65
CA TYR A 578 -1.57 1.00 12.83
C TYR A 578 -2.44 2.26 12.72
N ARG A 579 -1.80 3.42 12.66
CA ARG A 579 -2.44 4.70 12.34
C ARG A 579 -2.46 4.85 10.83
N GLY A 580 -3.62 5.03 10.23
CA GLY A 580 -3.68 5.60 8.89
C GLY A 580 -3.41 7.09 9.00
N GLU A 581 -2.27 7.57 8.50
CA GLU A 581 -2.09 8.99 8.23
C GLU A 581 -2.24 9.19 6.72
N GLU A 582 -3.02 10.19 6.31
CA GLU A 582 -3.00 10.63 4.91
C GLU A 582 -1.60 11.15 4.59
N ASP A 583 -0.79 10.33 3.92
CA ASP A 583 0.55 10.70 3.50
C ASP A 583 0.47 11.41 2.17
N ILE A 584 0.30 12.73 2.29
CA ILE A 584 0.40 13.60 1.14
C ILE A 584 1.89 13.86 0.93
N GLN A 585 2.57 13.00 0.16
CA GLN A 585 3.94 13.12 -0.44
C GLN A 585 5.11 13.79 0.31
N ASN A 586 5.00 14.22 1.57
CA ASN A 586 5.92 15.19 2.16
C ASN A 586 6.81 14.68 3.29
N ASP A 587 6.73 13.42 3.73
CA ASP A 587 7.76 12.91 4.63
C ASP A 587 8.08 11.41 4.44
N VAL A 588 9.22 11.14 3.81
CA VAL A 588 9.85 9.80 3.85
C VAL A 588 11.21 9.93 4.51
N THR A 589 11.21 10.08 5.83
CA THR A 589 12.30 9.57 6.66
C THR A 589 12.04 8.11 7.03
N LYS A 590 13.03 7.27 6.67
CA LYS A 590 13.32 5.87 7.05
C LYS A 590 12.22 4.79 6.92
N ASP A 591 12.56 3.80 6.09
CA ASP A 591 12.16 2.37 6.15
C ASP A 591 10.64 2.10 6.06
N GLU A 592 10.12 1.58 4.93
CA GLU A 592 9.88 0.14 4.66
C GLU A 592 9.13 0.00 3.31
N GLY A 593 9.33 -1.13 2.60
CA GLY A 593 8.50 -1.55 1.44
C GLY A 593 8.91 -1.05 0.04
N GLU A 594 9.55 -1.90 -0.77
CA GLU A 594 9.72 -1.70 -2.24
C GLU A 594 8.65 -2.47 -3.06
N ASP A 595 7.64 -3.07 -2.41
CA ASP A 595 6.58 -3.87 -3.05
C ASP A 595 5.29 -3.06 -3.36
N ILE A 596 5.39 -1.72 -3.38
CA ILE A 596 4.25 -0.78 -3.35
C ILE A 596 3.68 -0.45 -4.76
N GLU A 597 4.28 -0.95 -5.85
CA GLU A 597 3.95 -0.44 -7.20
C GLU A 597 2.62 -0.94 -7.80
N ASN A 598 1.95 -1.95 -7.23
CA ASN A 598 0.82 -2.64 -7.87
C ASN A 598 -0.48 -2.75 -7.04
N PHE A 599 -0.63 -1.98 -5.96
CA PHE A 599 -1.84 -2.00 -5.14
C PHE A 599 -2.64 -0.70 -5.31
N ASP A 600 -3.95 -0.83 -5.55
CA ASP A 600 -4.86 0.31 -5.64
C ASP A 600 -5.05 0.87 -4.22
N TRP A 601 -4.25 1.87 -3.88
CA TRP A 601 -4.29 2.59 -2.59
C TRP A 601 -5.52 3.50 -2.47
N HIS A 602 -6.32 3.57 -3.53
CA HIS A 602 -7.51 4.39 -3.62
C HIS A 602 -8.66 3.75 -2.85
N ILE A 603 -9.12 4.48 -1.84
CA ILE A 603 -10.37 4.18 -1.17
C ILE A 603 -11.37 5.17 -1.73
N GLU A 604 -12.27 4.67 -2.58
CA GLU A 604 -13.39 5.44 -3.11
C GLU A 604 -14.26 5.86 -1.92
N GLN A 605 -14.21 7.15 -1.59
CA GLN A 605 -15.07 7.77 -0.59
C GLN A 605 -16.41 8.12 -1.24
N HIS A 606 -17.51 7.75 -0.59
CA HIS A 606 -18.83 8.21 -0.98
C HIS A 606 -19.17 9.52 -0.25
N PRO A 607 -19.92 10.45 -0.88
CA PRO A 607 -20.39 11.65 -0.19
C PRO A 607 -21.13 11.26 1.09
N PHE A 608 -20.86 11.98 2.18
CA PHE A 608 -21.59 11.83 3.44
C PHE A 608 -23.09 11.99 3.17
N GLN A 609 -23.85 10.91 3.33
CA GLN A 609 -25.30 10.99 3.44
C GLN A 609 -25.60 11.37 4.88
N GLU A 610 -26.33 12.47 5.10
CA GLU A 610 -26.81 12.84 6.44
C GLU A 610 -27.55 11.65 7.05
N VAL A 611 -26.93 11.02 8.05
CA VAL A 611 -27.57 9.96 8.83
C VAL A 611 -28.67 10.64 9.63
N ALA A 612 -29.91 10.18 9.45
CA ALA A 612 -31.03 10.60 10.28
C ALA A 612 -30.64 10.42 11.76
N ILE A 613 -30.65 11.53 12.52
CA ILE A 613 -30.38 11.51 13.96
C ILE A 613 -31.43 10.59 14.60
N SER A 614 -31.02 9.39 15.00
CA SER A 614 -31.88 8.50 15.76
C SER A 614 -32.08 9.09 17.16
N LEU A 615 -33.34 9.37 17.51
CA LEU A 615 -33.73 9.87 18.83
C LEU A 615 -33.41 8.87 19.96
N ASP A 616 -33.17 7.60 19.62
CA ASP A 616 -32.90 6.50 20.55
C ASP A 616 -31.39 6.19 20.74
N ALA A 617 -30.49 7.04 20.22
CA ALA A 617 -29.05 6.82 20.35
C ALA A 617 -28.58 6.90 21.82
N PRO A 618 -27.73 5.95 22.29
CA PRO A 618 -27.05 6.02 23.58
C PRO A 618 -26.38 7.37 23.83
N LYS A 619 -26.65 7.97 24.99
CA LYS A 619 -26.09 9.26 25.39
C LYS A 619 -24.88 9.11 26.34
N TYR A 620 -24.07 10.15 26.41
CA TYR A 620 -22.88 10.27 27.26
C TYR A 620 -22.48 11.75 27.42
N GLY A 621 -21.32 12.00 28.03
CA GLY A 621 -20.87 13.34 28.36
C GLY A 621 -21.50 13.85 29.65
N PHE A 622 -21.23 15.12 29.94
CA PHE A 622 -21.85 15.85 31.04
C PHE A 622 -23.38 15.74 30.97
N ALA A 623 -24.00 15.28 32.07
CA ALA A 623 -25.44 15.05 32.20
C ALA A 623 -26.07 14.20 31.07
N ASN A 624 -25.29 13.31 30.43
CA ASN A 624 -25.74 12.52 29.28
C ASN A 624 -26.37 13.37 28.16
N GLN A 625 -25.82 14.55 27.88
CA GLN A 625 -26.37 15.51 26.91
C GLN A 625 -25.87 15.29 25.47
N ARG A 626 -24.89 14.42 25.25
CA ARG A 626 -24.25 14.21 23.94
C ARG A 626 -24.52 12.79 23.42
N SER A 627 -24.63 12.67 22.10
CA SER A 627 -24.66 11.42 21.35
C SER A 627 -24.13 11.68 19.93
N GLY A 628 -23.63 10.65 19.25
CA GLY A 628 -23.13 10.73 17.87
C GLY A 628 -21.81 11.47 17.68
N VAL A 629 -21.13 11.88 18.76
CA VAL A 629 -19.84 12.60 18.69
C VAL A 629 -18.72 11.70 18.21
N PHE A 630 -18.70 10.43 18.63
CA PHE A 630 -17.63 9.49 18.31
C PHE A 630 -17.79 8.84 16.92
N ASN A 631 -18.99 8.85 16.34
CA ASN A 631 -19.25 8.48 14.95
C ASN A 631 -18.48 9.35 13.95
N ILE A 632 -18.18 10.60 14.31
CA ILE A 632 -17.42 11.56 13.49
C ILE A 632 -15.91 11.32 13.61
N LEU A 633 -15.46 10.66 14.69
CA LEU A 633 -14.04 10.62 15.10
C LEU A 633 -13.46 9.19 15.17
N LYS A 634 -14.05 8.25 14.41
CA LYS A 634 -13.88 6.78 14.56
C LYS A 634 -12.44 6.31 14.85
N ASP A 635 -11.42 6.89 14.23
CA ASP A 635 -10.02 6.46 14.41
C ASP A 635 -9.34 6.98 15.69
N GLU A 636 -9.83 8.09 16.26
CA GLU A 636 -9.30 8.73 17.47
C GLU A 636 -10.00 8.25 18.74
N VAL A 637 -11.19 7.67 18.60
CA VAL A 637 -12.00 7.16 19.71
C VAL A 637 -11.19 6.21 20.60
N TYR A 638 -10.46 5.27 20.01
CA TYR A 638 -9.71 4.23 20.74
C TYR A 638 -8.51 4.76 21.53
N GLU A 639 -8.02 5.97 21.22
CA GLU A 639 -6.93 6.62 21.97
C GLU A 639 -7.45 7.44 23.17
N VAL A 640 -8.73 7.80 23.14
CA VAL A 640 -9.41 8.58 24.19
C VAL A 640 -10.20 7.68 25.14
N VAL A 641 -11.01 6.77 24.63
CA VAL A 641 -11.94 5.92 25.40
C VAL A 641 -11.68 4.44 25.18
N ASP A 642 -12.01 3.63 26.18
CA ASP A 642 -11.82 2.18 26.19
C ASP A 642 -13.00 1.41 25.57
N ILE A 643 -14.10 2.09 25.26
CA ILE A 643 -15.28 1.50 24.64
C ILE A 643 -15.08 1.43 23.13
N LYS A 644 -15.31 0.24 22.55
CA LYS A 644 -15.10 0.02 21.11
C LYS A 644 -16.04 0.79 20.18
N ASP A 645 -17.25 1.07 20.64
CA ASP A 645 -18.30 1.79 19.90
C ASP A 645 -19.20 2.56 20.89
N PRO A 646 -18.78 3.76 21.33
CA PRO A 646 -19.47 4.54 22.36
C PRO A 646 -20.92 4.92 21.99
N ASP A 647 -21.16 5.12 20.68
CA ASP A 647 -22.43 5.58 20.13
C ASP A 647 -23.46 4.45 19.98
N SER A 648 -23.02 3.20 19.86
CA SER A 648 -23.94 2.05 19.79
C SER A 648 -24.15 1.33 21.13
N VAL A 649 -23.26 1.53 22.11
CA VAL A 649 -23.30 0.78 23.39
C VAL A 649 -24.15 1.50 24.44
N PRO A 650 -25.28 0.91 24.90
CA PRO A 650 -26.11 1.49 25.96
C PRO A 650 -25.38 1.59 27.31
N ALA A 651 -25.73 2.59 28.12
CA ALA A 651 -25.10 2.86 29.41
C ALA A 651 -25.05 1.63 30.35
N CYS A 652 -26.12 0.84 30.40
CA CYS A 652 -26.19 -0.37 31.23
C CYS A 652 -25.16 -1.45 30.83
N LYS A 653 -24.77 -1.50 29.56
CA LYS A 653 -23.80 -2.47 29.03
C LYS A 653 -22.35 -2.01 29.21
N ARG A 654 -22.11 -0.69 29.33
CA ARG A 654 -20.76 -0.13 29.53
C ARG A 654 -20.11 -0.66 30.80
N ARG A 655 -20.84 -0.67 31.92
CA ARG A 655 -20.35 -1.21 33.21
C ARG A 655 -19.95 -2.68 33.11
N GLN A 656 -20.76 -3.50 32.45
CA GLN A 656 -20.44 -4.93 32.27
C GLN A 656 -19.14 -5.10 31.46
N LEU A 657 -19.03 -4.44 30.31
CA LEU A 657 -17.86 -4.54 29.44
C LEU A 657 -16.59 -4.01 30.12
N ARG A 658 -16.71 -2.95 30.92
CA ARG A 658 -15.59 -2.43 31.74
C ARG A 658 -15.10 -3.49 32.72
N LEU A 659 -15.99 -4.12 33.47
CA LEU A 659 -15.61 -5.15 34.46
C LEU A 659 -14.92 -6.34 33.79
N GLU A 660 -15.40 -6.77 32.62
CA GLU A 660 -14.76 -7.82 31.81
C GLU A 660 -13.34 -7.39 31.36
N ALA A 661 -13.18 -6.16 30.87
CA ALA A 661 -11.90 -5.62 30.43
C ALA A 661 -10.90 -5.45 31.60
N GLU A 662 -11.34 -4.98 32.76
CA GLU A 662 -10.52 -4.86 33.96
C GLU A 662 -10.07 -6.24 34.48
N ASN A 663 -10.98 -7.23 34.51
CA ASN A 663 -10.63 -8.59 34.90
C ASN A 663 -9.60 -9.22 33.96
N ALA A 664 -9.70 -8.95 32.65
CA ALA A 664 -8.74 -9.43 31.67
C ALA A 664 -7.39 -8.70 31.73
N LYS A 665 -7.38 -7.43 32.20
CA LYS A 665 -6.18 -6.61 32.28
C LYS A 665 -5.40 -6.79 33.57
N PHE A 666 -6.06 -7.17 34.66
CA PHE A 666 -5.41 -7.37 35.96
C PHE A 666 -4.31 -8.44 35.84
N ASP A 667 -3.11 -8.08 36.27
CA ASP A 667 -1.93 -8.94 36.26
C ASP A 667 -1.50 -9.24 37.70
N PRO A 668 -1.76 -10.47 38.20
CA PRO A 668 -1.38 -10.85 39.56
C PRO A 668 0.12 -10.82 39.81
N GLU A 669 0.95 -11.14 38.81
CA GLU A 669 2.41 -11.18 38.97
C GLU A 669 2.97 -9.77 39.10
N TYR A 670 2.48 -8.85 38.27
CA TYR A 670 2.86 -7.44 38.36
C TYR A 670 2.43 -6.82 39.70
N TYR A 671 1.19 -7.09 40.14
CA TYR A 671 0.70 -6.61 41.44
C TYR A 671 1.54 -7.16 42.61
N LEU A 672 1.94 -8.43 42.56
CA LEU A 672 2.83 -9.02 43.56
C LEU A 672 4.23 -8.41 43.49
N GLY A 673 4.74 -8.09 42.30
CA GLY A 673 5.99 -7.34 42.12
C GLY A 673 5.97 -6.02 42.88
N ASP A 674 4.97 -5.18 42.64
CA ASP A 674 4.79 -3.89 43.34
C ASP A 674 4.50 -4.04 44.84
N PHE A 675 4.00 -5.20 45.27
CA PHE A 675 3.79 -5.50 46.69
C PHE A 675 5.09 -5.84 47.41
N TYR A 676 6.01 -6.57 46.77
CA TYR A 676 7.29 -6.97 47.37
C TYR A 676 8.41 -5.94 47.14
N GLU A 677 8.40 -5.22 46.02
CA GLU A 677 9.39 -4.20 45.64
C GLU A 677 8.81 -2.77 45.76
N ASP A 678 8.38 -2.40 46.97
CA ASP A 678 7.62 -1.18 47.23
C ASP A 678 8.47 0.08 47.52
N SER A 679 9.76 0.09 47.16
CA SER A 679 10.68 1.19 47.50
C SER A 679 10.28 2.53 46.88
N ALA A 680 10.01 2.57 45.57
CA ALA A 680 9.53 3.75 44.86
C ALA A 680 8.12 4.16 45.31
N ILE A 681 7.26 3.18 45.60
CA ILE A 681 5.88 3.42 46.09
C ILE A 681 5.93 4.09 47.47
N LYS A 682 6.85 3.67 48.35
CA LYS A 682 7.07 4.29 49.66
C LYS A 682 7.54 5.74 49.55
N GLU A 683 8.27 6.12 48.50
CA GLU A 683 8.68 7.51 48.25
C GLU A 683 7.47 8.35 47.84
N VAL A 684 6.73 7.90 46.83
CA VAL A 684 5.47 8.52 46.39
C VAL A 684 4.43 8.61 47.52
N MET A 685 4.40 7.64 48.43
CA MET A 685 3.53 7.67 49.61
C MET A 685 3.93 8.74 50.64
N LYS A 686 5.21 9.12 50.72
CA LYS A 686 5.71 10.18 51.60
C LYS A 686 5.45 11.58 51.06
N TYR A 687 5.28 11.72 49.74
CA TYR A 687 4.92 12.99 49.14
C TYR A 687 3.65 13.57 49.79
N GLU A 688 3.73 14.83 50.20
CA GLU A 688 2.63 15.62 50.74
C GLU A 688 2.18 16.61 49.67
N PRO A 689 1.05 16.35 48.98
CA PRO A 689 0.48 17.30 48.03
C PRO A 689 0.19 18.67 48.65
N GLN A 690 0.12 19.69 47.82
CA GLN A 690 -0.08 21.09 48.25
C GLN A 690 -1.33 21.27 49.14
N TRP A 691 -2.36 20.42 48.97
CA TRP A 691 -3.59 20.45 49.76
C TRP A 691 -3.49 19.78 51.14
N SER A 692 -2.38 19.10 51.46
CA SER A 692 -2.15 18.36 52.71
C SER A 692 -1.76 19.23 53.92
N THR A 693 -1.70 20.56 53.79
CA THR A 693 -1.31 21.46 54.88
C THR A 693 -2.20 21.29 56.12
N LYS A 694 -1.57 20.87 57.22
CA LYS A 694 -2.19 20.58 58.53
C LYS A 694 -2.91 21.81 59.08
N ALA A 695 -4.23 21.69 59.27
CA ALA A 695 -4.96 22.62 60.13
C ALA A 695 -4.41 22.52 61.56
N THR A 696 -3.61 23.49 62.00
CA THR A 696 -3.24 23.65 63.40
C THR A 696 -4.44 24.11 64.20
N GLY A 697 -5.13 23.20 64.89
CA GLY A 697 -6.22 23.54 65.80
C GLY A 697 -6.88 22.30 66.41
N SER A 698 -6.76 22.17 67.72
CA SER A 698 -7.31 21.09 68.56
C SER A 698 -8.75 20.71 68.22
N LEU A 699 -9.01 19.40 68.12
CA LEU A 699 -10.32 18.81 67.90
C LEU A 699 -11.29 19.13 69.04
N ASN A 700 -12.53 19.48 68.67
CA ASN A 700 -13.76 18.93 69.26
C ASN A 700 -14.97 19.29 68.38
N GLY A 701 -15.55 18.28 67.71
CA GLY A 701 -16.85 18.36 67.01
C GLY A 701 -16.78 18.26 65.48
N PHE A 702 -17.59 17.37 64.90
CA PHE A 702 -17.71 17.09 63.45
C PHE A 702 -18.05 18.34 62.60
N ASN A 703 -18.73 19.33 63.20
CA ASN A 703 -19.07 20.60 62.56
C ASN A 703 -17.94 21.66 62.61
N SER A 704 -16.87 21.44 63.38
CA SER A 704 -15.73 22.36 63.50
C SER A 704 -14.68 22.14 62.41
N LEU A 705 -14.53 20.90 61.93
CA LEU A 705 -13.59 20.53 60.84
C LEU A 705 -13.90 21.23 59.52
N PHE A 706 -15.18 21.43 59.19
CA PHE A 706 -15.60 22.12 57.97
C PHE A 706 -15.23 23.60 57.94
N LYS A 707 -15.10 24.26 59.11
CA LYS A 707 -14.80 25.70 59.18
C LYS A 707 -13.31 26.02 59.01
N ASN A 708 -12.41 25.13 59.43
CA ASN A 708 -10.97 25.37 59.38
C ASN A 708 -10.32 25.04 58.02
N PHE A 709 -11.05 24.39 57.10
CA PHE A 709 -10.54 23.97 55.78
C PHE A 709 -10.88 24.94 54.63
N LEU A 710 -11.80 25.88 54.85
CA LEU A 710 -12.21 26.89 53.87
C LEU A 710 -11.13 27.98 53.73
N ILE A 711 -10.05 27.67 53.01
CA ILE A 711 -9.22 28.72 52.40
C ILE A 711 -10.07 29.29 51.27
N THR A 712 -10.64 30.47 51.50
CA THR A 712 -11.65 31.09 50.63
C THR A 712 -11.08 32.07 49.62
N ASP A 713 -9.76 32.28 49.64
CA ASP A 713 -9.07 33.18 48.71
C ASP A 713 -8.01 32.39 47.93
N ILE A 714 -8.45 31.64 46.92
CA ILE A 714 -7.56 31.17 45.85
C ILE A 714 -7.52 32.27 44.79
N GLU A 715 -6.36 32.91 44.64
CA GLU A 715 -6.11 33.81 43.51
C GLU A 715 -5.80 32.97 42.25
N PHE A 716 -6.61 33.17 41.21
CA PHE A 716 -6.39 32.54 39.91
C PHE A 716 -5.35 33.31 39.10
N THR A 717 -4.52 32.59 38.34
CA THR A 717 -3.54 33.19 37.42
C THR A 717 -4.24 33.93 36.27
N GLU A 718 -3.50 34.79 35.54
CA GLU A 718 -4.07 35.46 34.36
C GLU A 718 -4.55 34.46 33.29
N GLU A 719 -3.82 33.36 33.09
CA GLU A 719 -4.17 32.27 32.16
C GLU A 719 -5.43 31.50 32.60
N GLU A 720 -5.55 31.20 33.91
CA GLU A 720 -6.74 30.56 34.47
C GLU A 720 -7.96 31.49 34.29
N ASN A 721 -7.79 32.80 34.50
CA ASN A 721 -8.83 33.80 34.28
C ASN A 721 -9.24 33.93 32.81
N GLU A 722 -8.30 33.85 31.87
CA GLU A 722 -8.58 33.86 30.43
C GLU A 722 -9.36 32.61 30.01
N THR A 723 -8.94 31.43 30.50
CA THR A 723 -9.64 30.17 30.26
C THR A 723 -11.07 30.22 30.77
N MET A 724 -11.28 30.76 31.99
CA MET A 724 -12.62 30.95 32.56
C MET A 724 -13.49 31.91 31.73
N ARG A 725 -12.91 32.96 31.12
CA ARG A 725 -13.66 33.87 30.23
C ARG A 725 -14.13 33.20 28.94
N ASN A 726 -13.39 32.20 28.47
CA ASN A 726 -13.67 31.45 27.25
C ASN A 726 -14.64 30.28 27.45
N LEU A 727 -15.01 29.96 28.69
CA LEU A 727 -16.01 28.92 28.99
C LEU A 727 -17.42 29.35 28.49
N PRO A 728 -18.25 28.39 28.04
CA PRO A 728 -19.57 28.69 27.52
C PRO A 728 -20.49 29.22 28.63
N ARG A 729 -21.25 30.28 28.33
CA ARG A 729 -22.24 30.85 29.25
C ARG A 729 -23.54 30.03 29.19
N LYS A 730 -23.63 28.99 30.02
CA LYS A 730 -24.80 28.11 30.14
C LYS A 730 -25.26 28.06 31.60
N GLU A 731 -26.58 27.99 31.82
CA GLU A 731 -27.17 27.70 33.12
C GLU A 731 -27.62 26.24 33.15
N TYR A 732 -27.24 25.52 34.21
CA TYR A 732 -27.60 24.11 34.42
C TYR A 732 -28.62 24.02 35.56
N ASN A 733 -29.77 23.40 35.30
CA ASN A 733 -30.84 23.21 36.30
C ASN A 733 -30.76 21.84 37.01
N ASP A 734 -29.74 21.05 36.71
CA ASP A 734 -29.69 19.63 37.09
C ASP A 734 -28.88 19.44 38.37
N SER A 735 -29.60 19.07 39.44
CA SER A 735 -29.02 18.60 40.71
C SER A 735 -28.93 17.07 40.72
N GLU A 736 -28.36 16.48 39.66
CA GLU A 736 -28.29 15.03 39.56
C GLU A 736 -27.11 14.49 40.38
N THR A 737 -27.40 13.58 41.32
CA THR A 737 -26.40 12.86 42.12
C THR A 737 -25.30 12.24 41.25
N ALA A 738 -25.64 11.78 40.05
CA ALA A 738 -24.71 11.21 39.07
C ALA A 738 -23.59 12.19 38.65
N LEU A 739 -23.87 13.50 38.57
CA LEU A 739 -22.86 14.51 38.21
C LEU A 739 -21.79 14.64 39.28
N TYR A 740 -22.21 14.69 40.55
CA TYR A 740 -21.29 14.71 41.69
C TYR A 740 -20.45 13.44 41.75
N LEU A 741 -21.04 12.27 41.50
CA LEU A 741 -20.32 11.00 41.49
C LEU A 741 -19.28 10.95 40.36
N GLY A 742 -19.62 11.40 39.16
CA GLY A 742 -18.67 11.52 38.04
C GLY A 742 -17.53 12.52 38.33
N LEU A 743 -17.83 13.63 39.02
CA LEU A 743 -16.82 14.58 39.46
C LEU A 743 -15.86 13.94 40.48
N VAL A 744 -16.36 13.17 41.45
CA VAL A 744 -15.53 12.46 42.43
C VAL A 744 -14.62 11.45 41.73
N ASP A 745 -15.11 10.72 40.74
CA ASP A 745 -14.30 9.77 39.94
C ASP A 745 -13.14 10.46 39.22
N ILE A 746 -13.39 11.61 38.59
CA ILE A 746 -12.34 12.42 37.93
C ILE A 746 -11.32 12.93 38.95
N LEU A 747 -11.77 13.41 40.13
CA LEU A 747 -10.89 13.90 41.18
C LEU A 747 -10.01 12.80 41.79
N CYS A 748 -10.51 11.57 41.92
CA CYS A 748 -9.69 10.41 42.33
C CYS A 748 -8.55 10.15 41.34
N ALA A 749 -8.85 10.19 40.04
CA ALA A 749 -7.84 9.98 39.00
C ALA A 749 -6.78 11.10 38.99
N TYR A 750 -7.21 12.35 39.18
CA TYR A 750 -6.32 13.50 39.31
C TYR A 750 -5.42 13.41 40.56
N ALA A 751 -6.00 13.10 41.72
CA ALA A 751 -5.24 12.97 42.97
C ALA A 751 -4.21 11.83 42.90
N TYR A 752 -4.52 10.75 42.17
CA TYR A 752 -3.54 9.70 41.89
C TYR A 752 -2.37 10.24 41.07
N ASN A 753 -2.65 10.93 39.95
CA ASN A 753 -1.62 11.51 39.09
C ASN A 753 -0.68 12.44 39.87
N VAL A 754 -1.23 13.38 40.63
CA VAL A 754 -0.39 14.33 41.41
C VAL A 754 0.51 13.60 42.40
N ARG A 755 0.04 12.51 43.02
CA ARG A 755 0.90 11.71 43.90
C ARG A 755 2.02 11.04 43.12
N THR A 756 1.68 10.32 42.07
CA THR A 756 2.65 9.50 41.32
C THR A 756 3.64 10.31 40.52
N THR A 757 3.35 11.58 40.26
CA THR A 757 4.25 12.53 39.62
C THR A 757 4.82 13.58 40.58
N GLU A 758 4.56 13.44 41.88
CA GLU A 758 5.03 14.37 42.93
C GLU A 758 4.69 15.84 42.65
N GLY A 759 3.58 16.08 41.96
CA GLY A 759 3.07 17.41 41.61
C GLY A 759 3.56 17.98 40.27
N GLU A 760 4.46 17.29 39.56
CA GLU A 760 4.94 17.74 38.25
C GLU A 760 4.34 16.89 37.13
N ASN A 761 3.43 17.46 36.33
CA ASN A 761 2.80 16.72 35.24
C ASN A 761 3.81 16.31 34.16
N ASN A 762 3.62 15.13 33.56
CA ASN A 762 4.44 14.60 32.48
C ASN A 762 3.57 14.12 31.31
N VAL A 763 4.21 13.56 30.27
CA VAL A 763 3.51 13.11 29.04
C VAL A 763 2.44 12.03 29.29
N GLU A 764 2.54 11.28 30.39
CA GLU A 764 1.58 10.24 30.78
C GLU A 764 0.48 10.75 31.72
N SER A 765 0.53 12.00 32.17
CA SER A 765 -0.44 12.55 33.13
C SER A 765 -1.85 12.59 32.57
N ALA A 766 -2.02 13.07 31.33
CA ALA A 766 -3.31 13.08 30.65
C ALA A 766 -3.86 11.66 30.43
N TRP A 767 -2.99 10.70 30.09
CA TRP A 767 -3.38 9.29 29.98
C TRP A 767 -3.81 8.73 31.34
N THR A 768 -3.05 8.99 32.40
CA THR A 768 -3.33 8.48 33.76
C THR A 768 -4.67 8.98 34.29
N VAL A 769 -4.94 10.28 34.17
CA VAL A 769 -6.23 10.88 34.60
C VAL A 769 -7.39 10.30 33.81
N CYS A 770 -7.27 10.22 32.47
CA CYS A 770 -8.29 9.65 31.62
C CYS A 770 -8.53 8.16 31.92
N LYS A 771 -7.45 7.39 32.06
CA LYS A 771 -7.51 5.94 32.23
C LYS A 771 -8.05 5.54 33.57
N LEU A 772 -7.72 6.24 34.66
CA LEU A 772 -8.21 5.88 35.99
C LEU A 772 -9.67 6.29 36.24
N SER A 773 -10.18 7.29 35.52
CA SER A 773 -11.58 7.68 35.58
C SER A 773 -12.44 6.84 34.62
N SER A 774 -13.41 6.10 35.14
CA SER A 774 -14.39 5.39 34.32
C SER A 774 -15.41 6.33 33.68
N THR A 775 -15.65 7.49 34.27
CA THR A 775 -16.45 8.57 33.67
C THR A 775 -15.85 9.02 32.36
N LEU A 776 -14.51 9.14 32.28
CA LEU A 776 -13.81 9.58 31.09
C LEU A 776 -13.55 8.44 30.10
N SER A 777 -12.93 7.34 30.56
CA SER A 777 -12.52 6.23 29.70
C SER A 777 -13.66 5.31 29.27
N TRP A 778 -14.69 5.13 30.10
CA TRP A 778 -15.82 4.21 29.86
C TRP A 778 -17.18 4.92 29.78
N LEU A 779 -17.21 6.26 29.80
CA LEU A 779 -18.43 7.06 29.70
C LEU A 779 -19.54 6.54 30.64
N GLU A 780 -19.13 6.08 31.83
CA GLU A 780 -20.00 5.42 32.81
C GLU A 780 -20.63 6.46 33.74
N SER A 781 -21.91 6.26 34.06
CA SER A 781 -22.60 7.00 35.11
C SER A 781 -22.70 6.11 36.35
N PHE A 782 -22.47 6.69 37.53
CA PHE A 782 -22.48 5.97 38.80
C PHE A 782 -23.77 6.22 39.57
N GLU A 783 -24.18 5.22 40.36
CA GLU A 783 -25.38 5.25 41.20
C GLU A 783 -25.07 5.62 42.65
N ASP A 784 -23.86 5.25 43.13
CA ASP A 784 -23.43 5.48 44.50
C ASP A 784 -21.90 5.68 44.59
N LEU A 785 -21.44 6.13 45.76
CA LEU A 785 -20.02 6.42 46.04
C LEU A 785 -19.17 5.16 46.18
N GLU A 786 -19.77 4.04 46.60
CA GLU A 786 -19.07 2.76 46.74
C GLU A 786 -18.67 2.20 45.38
N ALA A 787 -19.51 2.38 44.36
CA ALA A 787 -19.26 2.05 42.98
C ALA A 787 -18.12 2.90 42.39
N VAL A 788 -18.09 4.21 42.69
CA VAL A 788 -16.98 5.10 42.29
C VAL A 788 -15.67 4.64 42.91
N ALA A 789 -15.64 4.44 44.23
CA ALA A 789 -14.43 4.01 44.94
C ALA A 789 -13.96 2.62 44.45
N SER A 790 -14.88 1.66 44.27
CA SER A 790 -14.57 0.33 43.77
C SER A 790 -14.03 0.35 42.35
N SER A 791 -14.61 1.19 41.49
CA SER A 791 -14.12 1.43 40.12
C SER A 791 -12.69 1.96 40.14
N PHE A 792 -12.45 3.06 40.85
CA PHE A 792 -11.11 3.64 40.97
C PHE A 792 -10.08 2.64 41.52
N MET A 793 -10.40 1.95 42.62
CA MET A 793 -9.52 0.96 43.25
C MET A 793 -9.17 -0.20 42.30
N ARG A 794 -10.12 -0.69 41.51
CA ARG A 794 -9.82 -1.74 40.52
C ARG A 794 -8.87 -1.22 39.45
N ARG A 795 -9.13 -0.03 38.93
CA ARG A 795 -8.35 0.55 37.82
C ARG A 795 -6.95 0.95 38.23
N SER A 796 -6.76 1.50 39.43
CA SER A 796 -5.45 1.84 39.98
C SER A 796 -4.55 0.61 40.20
N LEU A 797 -5.16 -0.58 40.30
CA LEU A 797 -4.46 -1.86 40.42
C LEU A 797 -4.28 -2.60 39.08
N CYS A 798 -4.86 -2.10 37.99
CA CYS A 798 -4.79 -2.74 36.67
C CYS A 798 -3.91 -2.00 35.66
N TYR A 799 -3.98 -0.67 35.64
CA TYR A 799 -3.46 0.12 34.52
C TYR A 799 -2.15 0.88 34.78
N PRO A 800 -2.00 1.65 35.88
CA PRO A 800 -0.89 2.58 36.01
C PRO A 800 0.43 1.85 36.35
N LEU A 801 1.51 2.63 36.40
CA LEU A 801 2.86 2.17 36.75
C LEU A 801 2.92 1.54 38.15
N TYR A 802 2.25 2.17 39.14
CA TYR A 802 2.27 1.74 40.55
C TYR A 802 0.94 1.11 40.98
N ARG A 803 0.88 -0.22 41.04
CA ARG A 803 -0.33 -0.98 41.33
C ARG A 803 -0.34 -1.43 42.78
N ASN A 804 -0.68 -0.49 43.67
CA ASN A 804 -0.62 -0.73 45.12
C ASN A 804 -1.92 -0.34 45.84
N TRP A 805 -2.42 -1.25 46.69
CA TRP A 805 -3.65 -1.04 47.46
C TRP A 805 -3.55 0.13 48.43
N ASN A 806 -2.44 0.23 49.17
CA ASN A 806 -2.25 1.28 50.18
C ASN A 806 -2.11 2.66 49.55
N LEU A 807 -1.42 2.76 48.42
CA LEU A 807 -1.35 3.98 47.62
C LEU A 807 -2.77 4.41 47.17
N SER A 808 -3.55 3.48 46.64
CA SER A 808 -4.92 3.76 46.16
C SER A 808 -5.84 4.21 47.29
N MET A 809 -5.75 3.57 48.47
CA MET A 809 -6.46 4.00 49.67
C MET A 809 -6.04 5.40 50.13
N LYS A 810 -4.75 5.72 50.02
CA LYS A 810 -4.24 7.06 50.37
C LYS A 810 -4.78 8.12 49.42
N VAL A 811 -4.86 7.83 48.13
CA VAL A 811 -5.45 8.73 47.14
C VAL A 811 -6.93 9.00 47.43
N LEU A 812 -7.72 7.99 47.85
CA LEU A 812 -9.11 8.23 48.27
C LEU A 812 -9.21 9.21 49.45
N GLN A 813 -8.26 9.17 50.39
CA GLN A 813 -8.17 10.17 51.47
C GLN A 813 -7.82 11.56 50.93
N ASP A 814 -6.88 11.63 49.98
CA ASP A 814 -6.48 12.89 49.36
C ASP A 814 -7.65 13.51 48.57
N THR A 815 -8.46 12.71 47.87
CA THR A 815 -9.70 13.19 47.22
C THR A 815 -10.70 13.74 48.23
N ALA A 816 -10.88 13.07 49.38
CA ALA A 816 -11.75 13.59 50.44
C ALA A 816 -11.25 14.94 50.98
N HIS A 817 -9.93 15.11 51.13
CA HIS A 817 -9.34 16.40 51.50
C HIS A 817 -9.55 17.48 50.43
N LEU A 818 -9.44 17.15 49.14
CA LEU A 818 -9.71 18.08 48.04
C LEU A 818 -11.17 18.57 48.07
N LEU A 819 -12.13 17.67 48.29
CA LEU A 819 -13.54 18.02 48.41
C LEU A 819 -13.80 18.97 49.59
N CYS A 820 -13.13 18.75 50.73
CA CYS A 820 -13.25 19.61 51.91
C CYS A 820 -12.72 21.05 51.72
N ARG A 821 -11.86 21.31 50.73
CA ARG A 821 -11.34 22.66 50.43
C ARG A 821 -12.35 23.54 49.71
N GLY A 822 -13.39 22.94 49.11
CA GLY A 822 -14.49 23.66 48.49
C GLY A 822 -14.34 23.91 46.99
N LYS A 823 -15.36 24.57 46.42
CA LYS A 823 -15.57 24.64 44.97
C LYS A 823 -14.49 25.38 44.19
N GLN A 824 -13.83 26.37 44.78
CA GLN A 824 -12.75 27.11 44.11
C GLN A 824 -11.54 26.21 43.83
N THR A 825 -11.19 25.32 44.77
CA THR A 825 -10.11 24.33 44.59
C THR A 825 -10.47 23.34 43.49
N ILE A 826 -11.70 22.86 43.50
CA ILE A 826 -12.21 21.94 42.47
C ILE A 826 -12.17 22.60 41.09
N LEU A 827 -12.58 23.87 40.99
CA LEU A 827 -12.52 24.62 39.74
C LEU A 827 -11.08 24.73 39.22
N ARG A 828 -10.12 25.05 40.09
CA ARG A 828 -8.70 25.10 39.71
C ARG A 828 -8.18 23.76 39.18
N ILE A 829 -8.57 22.66 39.83
CA ILE A 829 -8.23 21.30 39.36
C ILE A 829 -8.83 21.02 37.98
N LEU A 830 -10.10 21.40 37.75
CA LEU A 830 -10.73 21.23 36.44
C LEU A 830 -10.05 22.06 35.36
N LEU A 831 -9.57 23.27 35.67
CA LEU A 831 -8.77 24.08 34.75
C LEU A 831 -7.41 23.43 34.43
N GLU A 832 -6.77 22.81 35.42
CA GLU A 832 -5.52 22.06 35.20
C GLU A 832 -5.76 20.83 34.31
N ILE A 833 -6.80 20.04 34.58
CA ILE A 833 -7.21 18.92 33.72
C ILE A 833 -7.56 19.41 32.30
N HIS A 834 -8.22 20.57 32.18
CA HIS A 834 -8.52 21.17 30.90
C HIS A 834 -7.24 21.49 30.11
N SER A 835 -6.23 22.07 30.75
CA SER A 835 -4.91 22.30 30.12
C SER A 835 -4.25 20.98 29.71
N LEU A 836 -4.22 19.99 30.61
CA LEU A 836 -3.64 18.67 30.35
C LEU A 836 -4.26 17.98 29.14
N PHE A 837 -5.58 18.02 28.99
CA PHE A 837 -6.26 17.44 27.83
C PHE A 837 -6.13 18.29 26.56
N SER A 838 -5.98 19.60 26.67
CA SER A 838 -5.76 20.47 25.51
C SER A 838 -4.39 20.22 24.88
N GLU A 839 -3.38 19.90 25.69
CA GLU A 839 -2.03 19.56 25.23
C GLU A 839 -1.89 18.11 24.76
N SER A 840 -2.83 17.23 25.13
CA SER A 840 -2.81 15.80 24.81
C SER A 840 -3.77 15.46 23.68
N TYR A 841 -3.28 15.37 22.44
CA TYR A 841 -4.07 14.87 21.31
C TYR A 841 -4.24 13.34 21.40
N PRO A 842 -5.44 12.75 21.22
CA PRO A 842 -6.75 13.36 20.91
C PRO A 842 -7.68 13.63 22.13
N ARG A 843 -7.16 13.64 23.37
CA ARG A 843 -7.95 13.79 24.61
C ARG A 843 -8.61 15.14 24.82
N TYR A 844 -8.28 16.16 24.02
CA TYR A 844 -8.93 17.47 24.06
C TYR A 844 -10.46 17.38 23.94
N ILE A 845 -10.99 16.33 23.29
CA ILE A 845 -12.44 16.13 23.19
C ILE A 845 -13.14 15.90 24.54
N LEU A 846 -12.42 15.35 25.52
CA LEU A 846 -12.97 15.17 26.87
C LEU A 846 -13.22 16.53 27.53
N ASN A 847 -12.56 17.60 27.09
CA ASN A 847 -12.89 18.95 27.52
C ASN A 847 -14.27 19.36 27.03
N ASP A 848 -14.61 19.06 25.77
CA ASP A 848 -15.91 19.40 25.19
C ASP A 848 -17.04 18.49 25.68
N LEU A 849 -16.72 17.24 26.04
CA LEU A 849 -17.70 16.29 26.56
C LEU A 849 -17.97 16.43 28.06
N TYR A 850 -16.95 16.77 28.87
CA TYR A 850 -17.04 16.76 30.33
C TYR A 850 -16.46 18.02 30.97
N VAL A 851 -15.17 18.32 30.78
CA VAL A 851 -14.44 19.24 31.67
C VAL A 851 -14.95 20.68 31.60
N LYS A 852 -15.28 21.20 30.40
CA LYS A 852 -15.82 22.56 30.24
C LYS A 852 -17.17 22.70 30.94
N ASP A 853 -18.06 21.74 30.74
CA ASP A 853 -19.40 21.78 31.33
C ASP A 853 -19.35 21.57 32.85
N TYR A 854 -18.46 20.70 33.37
CA TYR A 854 -18.17 20.61 34.82
C TYR A 854 -17.62 21.92 35.41
N SER A 855 -16.74 22.60 34.67
CA SER A 855 -16.13 23.88 35.09
C SER A 855 -17.17 25.00 35.15
N VAL A 856 -18.13 25.03 34.23
CA VAL A 856 -19.25 25.98 34.25
C VAL A 856 -20.23 25.61 35.36
N TRP A 857 -20.60 24.33 35.47
CA TRP A 857 -21.54 23.84 36.47
C TRP A 857 -21.07 24.16 37.88
N ILE A 858 -19.82 23.84 38.25
CA ILE A 858 -19.30 24.08 39.61
C ILE A 858 -19.28 25.57 40.01
N GLN A 859 -19.20 26.48 39.03
CA GLN A 859 -19.31 27.93 39.27
C GLN A 859 -20.75 28.33 39.60
N THR A 860 -21.72 27.73 38.93
CA THR A 860 -23.16 28.02 39.09
C THR A 860 -23.82 27.27 40.25
N THR A 861 -23.26 26.14 40.67
CA THR A 861 -23.78 25.32 41.76
C THR A 861 -23.66 26.05 43.09
N ARG A 862 -24.78 26.11 43.83
CA ARG A 862 -24.90 26.80 45.12
C ARG A 862 -24.28 26.03 46.27
#